data_AF-A0A852U3J9-F1
#
_entry.id   AF-A0A852U3J9-F1
#
_cell.length_a   1.000
_cell.length_b   1.000
_cell.length_c   1.000
_cell.angle_alpha   90.00
_cell.angle_beta   90.00
_cell.angle_gamma   90.00
#
_symmetry.space_group_name_H-M   'P 1'
#
loop_
_entity.id
_entity.type
_entity.pdbx_description
1 polymer ?
#
loop_
_entity_poly.entity_id
_entity_poly.type
_entity_poly.pdbx_seq_one_letter_code
_entity_poly.pdbx_strand_id
1 'polypeptide(L)'
;MQTDTLGEATPETSPGRLLATPTAMAQHTPAGVVGNTPLLWIGEPFCGAGQGFWAKLEGHNPGGVKDRPALYMVERARQRGQLAQKAMIVESTSGTLGLGLALAGITYGHPVALVTDPGMEPLMQRLLTAYGATVHTVTEPHLSGGWQQARRDRVRELLADEPGSYCPDQYNNPDNVGAYTSLAHELIAQMGRIDTLVTSVGTGGHSAGISRALRRFFPDLTVVGVDTVGSTIFGQPAAARLMRGLGSSIHPRNVDYAAFNEVHWVDAAQAVQAARTLAASHYASGGWSVGAVATVARWLARTRPATERIAAVFPDGPQRLLRHRLQRRLLRRTRPARPAGSQRARRDRPSARAHRDPLDPLHRSRRSAPARHRCGHGTGGTAMIETWRRLRGFDLSVKLLMVNQLTINTGFYMLMPYLAFHLTDSVGMAVWAVGLVLGMRNLSQQGMFLVGGSIADRLGYKPAILAGCALRTVGFAALGFADSLLVLLLASAATGFAGALFNPAVRAYLAQDAGDRRVDAFALFNVFYQTGILIGPLIGMALIAVDFSVVASVAAALFLALTVLQARALPARRAPAVQQRAGVLGVLADWRTVVANRGFVVFTIAMAGSYVLNFQVYLAIPLAVQDSVATAGLGSDSGNVTVAALFGVSALVAIVGQVRVTDWAKRRWDAAQALPRGLTVMALAFLPILATPPVAGAVRDSTAPPLAVAALVAAPAMLTVALLSLGTALVYPFEMDTVVRLSGDRLVATHYGLYNTVSGIGITLGNLLVGAGLELDPPISTTVPWFALAALGAVCALSVGLIGRAGGITAATPPTEPATSPAK
;
A
#
# COMPACT_ATOMS: atom_id res chain seq x y z
N MET A 1 67.49 45.21 -3.42
CA MET A 1 68.26 45.30 -2.15
C MET A 1 67.33 46.03 -1.18
N GLN A 2 66.66 45.46 -0.18
CA GLN A 2 66.83 44.29 0.67
C GLN A 2 65.41 43.93 1.20
N THR A 3 64.93 42.71 0.95
CA THR A 3 64.65 41.63 1.93
C THR A 3 63.22 41.55 2.47
N ASP A 4 62.54 40.49 2.02
CA ASP A 4 61.43 39.80 2.65
C ASP A 4 61.62 39.60 4.16
N THR A 5 60.56 39.83 4.93
CA THR A 5 60.33 39.15 6.21
C THR A 5 58.99 38.44 6.16
N LEU A 6 59.11 37.12 5.96
CA LEU A 6 58.27 36.00 6.41
C LEU A 6 57.01 36.36 7.21
N GLY A 7 55.89 35.81 6.74
CA GLY A 7 54.57 35.93 7.35
C GLY A 7 54.50 35.52 8.81
N GLU A 8 53.92 36.39 9.62
CA GLU A 8 53.39 36.05 10.93
C GLU A 8 52.19 35.11 10.74
N ALA A 9 52.37 33.85 11.12
CA ALA A 9 51.25 32.95 11.38
C ALA A 9 50.40 33.57 12.50
N THR A 10 49.13 33.83 12.21
CA THR A 10 48.15 34.23 13.22
C THR A 10 48.14 33.20 14.36
N PRO A 11 48.30 33.61 15.63
CA PRO A 11 48.36 32.66 16.74
C PRO A 11 47.03 31.93 16.84
N GLU A 12 47.08 30.58 16.86
CA GLU A 12 45.90 29.73 17.07
C GLU A 12 45.16 30.19 18.34
N THR A 13 43.93 30.68 18.16
CA THR A 13 43.06 31.15 19.25
C THR A 13 42.91 30.07 20.32
N SER A 14 43.22 30.41 21.58
CA SER A 14 43.10 29.48 22.69
C SER A 14 41.66 28.95 22.85
N PRO A 15 41.46 27.70 23.30
CA PRO A 15 40.12 27.15 23.54
C PRO A 15 39.26 28.02 24.48
N GLY A 16 39.90 28.75 25.41
CA GLY A 16 39.23 29.70 26.31
C GLY A 16 38.66 30.94 25.61
N ARG A 17 39.22 31.37 24.47
CA ARG A 17 38.63 32.45 23.65
C ARG A 17 37.42 31.98 22.82
N LEU A 18 37.31 30.69 22.51
CA LEU A 18 36.11 30.12 21.88
C LEU A 18 34.89 30.10 22.82
N LEU A 19 35.14 30.12 24.13
CA LEU A 19 34.10 30.19 25.18
C LEU A 19 33.62 31.61 25.50
N ALA A 20 34.37 32.65 25.08
CA ALA A 20 34.25 34.01 25.62
C ALA A 20 33.38 34.98 24.80
N THR A 21 32.52 34.54 23.88
CA THR A 21 31.65 35.46 23.10
C THR A 21 30.37 34.74 22.63
N PRO A 22 29.16 35.31 22.79
CA PRO A 22 28.40 35.39 24.04
C PRO A 22 27.02 34.70 23.91
N THR A 23 26.25 34.71 25.00
CA THR A 23 24.78 34.62 25.04
C THR A 23 24.14 35.14 23.74
N ALA A 24 23.26 34.34 23.11
CA ALA A 24 22.66 34.58 21.78
C ALA A 24 22.47 36.08 21.45
N MET A 25 23.36 36.64 20.63
CA MET A 25 23.24 38.02 20.17
C MET A 25 22.10 38.12 19.15
N ALA A 26 21.39 39.25 19.15
CA ALA A 26 20.41 39.56 18.12
C ALA A 26 21.08 39.51 16.73
N GLN A 27 20.44 38.80 15.79
CA GLN A 27 20.98 38.60 14.44
C GLN A 27 20.20 39.45 13.45
N HIS A 28 20.92 40.15 12.58
CA HIS A 28 20.33 40.97 11.52
C HIS A 28 20.18 40.22 10.18
N THR A 29 20.69 38.99 10.09
CA THR A 29 20.58 38.15 8.89
C THR A 29 20.16 36.72 9.24
N PRO A 30 19.45 36.02 8.35
CA PRO A 30 19.11 34.61 8.54
C PRO A 30 20.34 33.69 8.70
N ALA A 31 21.47 34.03 8.10
CA ALA A 31 22.71 33.27 8.28
C ALA A 31 23.26 33.33 9.72
N GLY A 32 22.97 34.40 10.46
CA GLY A 32 23.42 34.58 11.84
C GLY A 32 22.84 33.57 12.84
N VAL A 33 21.75 32.88 12.48
CA VAL A 33 21.15 31.82 13.32
C VAL A 33 21.68 30.41 13.01
N VAL A 34 22.66 30.28 12.10
CA VAL A 34 23.33 29.01 11.79
C VAL A 34 24.60 28.87 12.61
N GLY A 35 24.75 27.72 13.27
CA GLY A 35 25.88 27.44 14.15
C GLY A 35 25.53 27.59 15.63
N ASN A 36 26.54 27.44 16.49
CA ASN A 36 26.41 27.44 17.95
C ASN A 36 25.34 26.46 18.45
N THR A 37 25.25 25.30 17.81
CA THR A 37 24.18 24.34 18.10
C THR A 37 24.39 23.66 19.46
N PRO A 38 23.33 23.19 20.13
CA PRO A 38 23.46 22.56 21.44
C PRO A 38 24.26 21.26 21.43
N LEU A 39 24.94 20.97 22.55
CA LEU A 39 25.57 19.68 22.85
C LEU A 39 24.81 19.01 24.00
N LEU A 40 24.32 17.79 23.79
CA LEU A 40 23.46 17.07 24.73
C LEU A 40 24.07 15.74 25.15
N TRP A 41 24.12 15.45 26.45
CA TRP A 41 24.49 14.11 26.94
C TRP A 41 23.35 13.10 26.70
N ILE A 42 23.68 11.95 26.10
CA ILE A 42 22.75 10.83 25.87
C ILE A 42 23.14 9.66 26.78
N GLY A 43 22.36 9.47 27.85
CA GLY A 43 22.56 8.43 28.87
C GLY A 43 21.37 7.49 28.96
N GLU A 44 21.00 7.07 30.17
CA GLU A 44 19.78 6.28 30.41
C GLU A 44 18.52 7.03 29.95
N PRO A 45 17.48 6.34 29.43
CA PRO A 45 17.37 4.90 29.22
C PRO A 45 17.93 4.42 27.86
N PHE A 46 18.55 5.30 27.08
CA PHE A 46 19.07 4.93 25.76
C PHE A 46 20.35 4.10 25.89
N CYS A 47 21.27 4.54 26.75
CA CYS A 47 22.47 3.82 27.15
C CYS A 47 22.26 3.07 28.49
N GLY A 48 23.22 2.23 28.89
CA GLY A 48 23.20 1.58 30.20
C GLY A 48 23.61 2.52 31.33
N ALA A 49 23.41 2.10 32.58
CA ALA A 49 23.80 2.85 33.77
C ALA A 49 25.28 3.26 33.72
N GLY A 50 25.54 4.56 33.93
CA GLY A 50 26.91 5.12 33.89
C GLY A 50 27.56 5.17 32.51
N GLN A 51 26.83 4.88 31.43
CA GLN A 51 27.32 4.93 30.05
C GLN A 51 26.61 6.03 29.26
N GLY A 52 27.30 6.61 28.28
CA GLY A 52 26.69 7.57 27.38
C GLY A 52 27.69 8.22 26.42
N PHE A 53 27.18 9.16 25.63
CA PHE A 53 27.95 9.94 24.67
C PHE A 53 27.37 11.35 24.54
N TRP A 54 28.16 12.28 24.00
CA TRP A 54 27.72 13.65 23.73
C TRP A 54 27.21 13.78 22.30
N ALA A 55 25.97 14.23 22.12
CA ALA A 55 25.33 14.44 20.83
C ALA A 55 25.33 15.93 20.45
N LYS A 56 25.98 16.28 19.34
CA LYS A 56 25.96 17.62 18.75
C LYS A 56 24.72 17.78 17.87
N LEU A 57 23.77 18.61 18.28
CA LEU A 57 22.40 18.66 17.75
C LEU A 57 22.26 19.64 16.57
N GLU A 58 22.86 19.32 15.43
CA GLU A 58 22.82 20.16 14.21
C GLU A 58 21.43 20.31 13.58
N GLY A 59 20.44 19.54 14.03
CA GLY A 59 19.03 19.75 13.72
C GLY A 59 18.42 21.02 14.29
N HIS A 60 19.14 21.77 15.15
CA HIS A 60 18.73 23.09 15.63
C HIS A 60 19.05 24.23 14.65
N ASN A 61 19.87 23.99 13.62
CA ASN A 61 19.95 24.93 12.51
C ASN A 61 18.62 24.93 11.73
N PRO A 62 18.22 26.04 11.08
CA PRO A 62 16.94 26.17 10.37
C PRO A 62 16.62 25.01 9.40
N GLY A 63 17.59 24.61 8.58
CA GLY A 63 17.51 23.50 7.61
C GLY A 63 18.33 22.26 8.01
N GLY A 64 19.13 22.37 9.07
CA GLY A 64 19.99 21.30 9.61
C GLY A 64 21.47 21.51 9.28
N VAL A 65 22.28 20.45 9.39
CA VAL A 65 23.75 20.53 9.22
C VAL A 65 24.21 21.03 7.84
N LYS A 66 23.33 21.05 6.84
CA LYS A 66 23.64 21.46 5.46
C LYS A 66 23.51 22.98 5.24
N ASP A 67 23.04 23.72 6.23
CA ASP A 67 23.02 25.19 6.18
C ASP A 67 24.46 25.74 6.16
N ARG A 68 25.35 25.16 6.97
CA ARG A 68 26.78 25.53 7.06
C ARG A 68 27.48 25.49 5.70
N PRO A 69 27.53 24.34 4.98
CA PRO A 69 28.20 24.29 3.69
C PRO A 69 27.49 25.09 2.62
N ALA A 70 26.16 25.22 2.66
CA ALA A 70 25.45 26.03 1.67
C ALA A 70 25.85 27.50 1.75
N LEU A 71 25.81 28.09 2.96
CA LEU A 71 26.24 29.47 3.18
C LEU A 71 27.70 29.66 2.78
N TYR A 72 28.59 28.78 3.25
CA TYR A 72 30.02 28.89 3.00
C TYR A 72 30.39 28.73 1.51
N MET A 73 29.84 27.72 0.81
CA MET A 73 30.11 27.52 -0.62
C MET A 73 29.64 28.71 -1.46
N VAL A 74 28.47 29.28 -1.17
CA VAL A 74 27.94 30.43 -1.89
C VAL A 74 28.75 31.69 -1.59
N GLU A 75 29.10 31.93 -0.32
CA GLU A 75 29.97 33.06 0.06
C GLU A 75 31.32 33.00 -0.66
N ARG A 76 31.97 31.84 -0.68
CA ARG A 76 33.25 31.64 -1.36
C ARG A 76 33.14 31.81 -2.87
N ALA A 77 32.07 31.32 -3.49
CA ALA A 77 31.80 31.53 -4.90
C ALA A 77 31.65 33.03 -5.24
N ARG A 78 30.96 33.79 -4.39
CA ARG A 78 30.80 35.25 -4.55
C ARG A 78 32.15 35.97 -4.41
N GLN A 79 32.94 35.64 -3.39
CA GLN A 79 34.26 36.22 -3.17
C GLN A 79 35.22 35.95 -4.34
N ARG A 80 35.12 34.78 -4.97
CA ARG A 80 35.95 34.40 -6.13
C ARG A 80 35.38 34.86 -7.48
N GLY A 81 34.24 35.57 -7.49
CA GLY A 81 33.58 36.01 -8.73
C GLY A 81 32.99 34.86 -9.59
N GLN A 82 32.84 33.66 -9.02
CA GLN A 82 32.27 32.48 -9.70
C GLN A 82 30.74 32.52 -9.78
N LEU A 83 30.11 33.36 -8.95
CA LEU A 83 28.68 33.63 -8.96
C LEU A 83 28.48 35.12 -9.25
N ALA A 84 27.92 35.46 -10.41
CA ALA A 84 27.68 36.85 -10.80
C ALA A 84 26.58 37.49 -9.93
N GLN A 85 26.58 38.82 -9.83
CA GLN A 85 25.64 39.54 -8.97
C GLN A 85 24.19 39.24 -9.37
N LYS A 86 23.36 38.84 -8.39
CA LYS A 86 21.95 38.41 -8.57
C LYS A 86 21.74 37.20 -9.50
N ALA A 87 22.81 36.53 -9.95
CA ALA A 87 22.70 35.33 -10.78
C ALA A 87 22.25 34.11 -9.96
N MET A 88 21.83 33.06 -10.65
CA MET A 88 21.15 31.92 -10.04
C MET A 88 22.12 30.91 -9.41
N ILE A 89 21.68 30.31 -8.32
CA ILE A 89 22.30 29.11 -7.74
C ILE A 89 21.51 27.90 -8.25
N VAL A 90 22.18 27.00 -8.97
CA VAL A 90 21.56 25.82 -9.58
C VAL A 90 22.20 24.55 -9.03
N GLU A 91 21.44 23.67 -8.37
CA GLU A 91 21.99 22.45 -7.77
C GLU A 91 21.05 21.24 -7.92
N SER A 92 21.64 20.04 -8.03
CA SER A 92 20.90 18.79 -7.91
C SER A 92 20.86 18.33 -6.44
N THR A 93 19.68 18.31 -5.85
CA THR A 93 19.52 17.93 -4.44
C THR A 93 18.26 17.13 -4.19
N SER A 94 18.31 16.25 -3.19
CA SER A 94 17.18 15.43 -2.73
C SER A 94 16.62 15.87 -1.38
N GLY A 95 16.97 17.08 -0.89
CA GLY A 95 16.33 17.66 0.30
C GLY A 95 17.16 18.68 1.05
N THR A 96 17.98 18.26 2.03
CA THR A 96 18.53 19.17 3.06
C THR A 96 19.53 20.20 2.57
N LEU A 97 20.34 19.88 1.55
CA LEU A 97 21.16 20.92 0.92
C LEU A 97 20.29 21.98 0.24
N GLY A 98 19.12 21.61 -0.30
CA GLY A 98 18.20 22.57 -0.91
C GLY A 98 17.69 23.61 0.09
N LEU A 99 17.42 23.20 1.33
CA LEU A 99 17.04 24.11 2.41
C LEU A 99 18.17 25.08 2.75
N GLY A 100 19.40 24.57 2.88
CA GLY A 100 20.58 25.40 3.11
C GLY A 100 20.84 26.37 1.96
N LEU A 101 20.65 25.94 0.70
CA LEU A 101 20.82 26.81 -0.46
C LEU A 101 19.73 27.87 -0.56
N ALA A 102 18.48 27.55 -0.21
CA ALA A 102 17.41 28.54 -0.09
C ALA A 102 17.76 29.60 0.96
N LEU A 103 18.27 29.20 2.12
CA LEU A 103 18.77 30.11 3.15
C LEU A 103 19.92 30.99 2.65
N ALA A 104 20.88 30.40 1.92
CA ALA A 104 22.00 31.14 1.33
C ALA A 104 21.53 32.12 0.24
N GLY A 105 20.58 31.72 -0.60
CA GLY A 105 19.96 32.58 -1.61
C GLY A 105 19.27 33.79 -1.00
N ILE A 106 18.50 33.59 0.07
CA ILE A 106 17.87 34.67 0.85
C ILE A 106 18.91 35.60 1.47
N THR A 107 19.95 35.03 2.09
CA THR A 107 21.00 35.80 2.78
C THR A 107 21.80 36.66 1.82
N TYR A 108 22.17 36.12 0.66
CA TYR A 108 23.10 36.78 -0.27
C TYR A 108 22.40 37.42 -1.48
N GLY A 109 21.08 37.32 -1.59
CA GLY A 109 20.30 37.95 -2.66
C GLY A 109 20.40 37.25 -4.02
N HIS A 110 20.42 35.92 -4.02
CA HIS A 110 20.49 35.10 -5.24
C HIS A 110 19.28 34.16 -5.37
N PRO A 111 18.65 34.07 -6.55
CA PRO A 111 17.59 33.10 -6.79
C PRO A 111 18.16 31.67 -6.78
N VAL A 112 17.34 30.71 -6.37
CA VAL A 112 17.76 29.30 -6.20
C VAL A 112 16.88 28.40 -7.03
N ALA A 113 17.49 27.66 -7.97
CA ALA A 113 16.86 26.60 -8.72
C ALA A 113 17.38 25.23 -8.27
N LEU A 114 16.46 24.36 -7.90
CA LEU A 114 16.76 23.01 -7.42
C LEU A 114 16.23 21.99 -8.39
N VAL A 115 17.13 21.14 -8.90
CA VAL A 115 16.76 20.06 -9.81
C VAL A 115 16.56 18.76 -9.04
N THR A 116 15.34 18.24 -9.09
CA THR A 116 14.90 17.06 -8.36
C THR A 116 14.31 15.99 -9.28
N ASP A 117 14.07 14.81 -8.75
CA ASP A 117 13.35 13.69 -9.37
C ASP A 117 12.02 13.42 -8.63
N PRO A 118 11.11 12.59 -9.19
CA PRO A 118 9.82 12.27 -8.57
C PRO A 118 9.92 11.56 -7.20
N GLY A 119 11.13 11.15 -6.79
CA GLY A 119 11.40 10.57 -5.49
C GLY A 119 11.53 11.58 -4.34
N MET A 120 11.49 12.89 -4.61
CA MET A 120 11.44 13.93 -3.58
C MET A 120 10.12 13.88 -2.81
N GLU A 121 10.20 14.08 -1.50
CA GLU A 121 9.01 14.08 -0.66
C GLU A 121 8.14 15.30 -0.95
N PRO A 122 6.80 15.15 -1.11
CA PRO A 122 5.91 16.29 -1.35
C PRO A 122 5.99 17.38 -0.28
N LEU A 123 6.23 17.00 0.98
CA LEU A 123 6.43 17.96 2.07
C LEU A 123 7.69 18.81 1.86
N MET A 124 8.80 18.19 1.44
CA MET A 124 10.06 18.89 1.17
C MET A 124 9.94 19.80 -0.05
N GLN A 125 9.26 19.35 -1.10
CA GLN A 125 9.00 20.19 -2.28
C GLN A 125 8.19 21.43 -1.90
N ARG A 126 7.10 21.27 -1.14
CA ARG A 126 6.30 22.40 -0.64
C ARG A 126 7.11 23.36 0.23
N LEU A 127 7.97 22.83 1.10
CA LEU A 127 8.82 23.65 1.96
C LEU A 127 9.83 24.48 1.16
N LEU A 128 10.50 23.87 0.18
CA LEU A 128 11.44 24.56 -0.70
C LEU A 128 10.76 25.66 -1.53
N THR A 129 9.58 25.36 -2.10
CA THR A 129 8.78 26.35 -2.83
C THR A 129 8.32 27.48 -1.91
N ALA A 130 7.95 27.19 -0.66
CA ALA A 130 7.59 28.22 0.32
C ALA A 130 8.77 29.15 0.68
N TYR A 131 10.00 28.65 0.63
CA TYR A 131 11.21 29.46 0.78
C TYR A 131 11.64 30.19 -0.50
N GLY A 132 10.81 30.17 -1.55
CA GLY A 132 11.07 30.89 -2.81
C GLY A 132 12.05 30.18 -3.75
N ALA A 133 12.39 28.91 -3.51
CA ALA A 133 13.19 28.14 -4.44
C ALA A 133 12.35 27.63 -5.61
N THR A 134 12.86 27.76 -6.83
CA THR A 134 12.26 27.15 -8.03
C THR A 134 12.65 25.68 -8.08
N VAL A 135 11.67 24.78 -8.07
CA VAL A 135 11.92 23.33 -8.09
C VAL A 135 11.63 22.77 -9.47
N HIS A 136 12.68 22.32 -10.17
CA HIS A 136 12.57 21.65 -11.45
C HIS A 136 12.58 20.13 -11.24
N THR A 137 11.44 19.48 -11.45
CA THR A 137 11.35 18.02 -11.39
C THR A 137 11.60 17.43 -12.76
N VAL A 138 12.69 16.66 -12.93
CA VAL A 138 12.87 15.85 -14.14
C VAL A 138 11.80 14.77 -14.16
N THR A 139 11.06 14.65 -15.26
CA THR A 139 9.93 13.71 -15.38
C THR A 139 10.36 12.33 -15.87
N GLU A 140 11.54 12.24 -16.48
CA GLU A 140 12.07 11.03 -17.08
C GLU A 140 13.53 10.78 -16.64
N PRO A 141 13.92 9.52 -16.36
CA PRO A 141 15.31 9.17 -16.08
C PRO A 141 16.14 9.11 -17.37
N HIS A 142 17.44 9.42 -17.29
CA HIS A 142 18.35 9.28 -18.41
C HIS A 142 18.62 7.80 -18.71
N LEU A 143 18.68 7.42 -19.99
CA LEU A 143 18.76 6.03 -20.46
C LEU A 143 19.92 5.21 -19.83
N SER A 144 21.09 5.82 -19.69
CA SER A 144 22.30 5.16 -19.16
C SER A 144 22.59 5.47 -17.68
N GLY A 145 22.15 6.61 -17.16
CA GLY A 145 22.57 7.12 -15.84
C GLY A 145 21.41 7.43 -14.88
N GLY A 146 20.18 7.04 -15.26
CA GLY A 146 18.99 7.14 -14.44
C GLY A 146 18.62 8.56 -14.03
N TRP A 147 17.94 8.69 -12.88
CA TRP A 147 17.52 9.97 -12.31
C TRP A 147 18.69 10.89 -11.92
N GLN A 148 19.85 10.31 -11.58
CA GLN A 148 21.01 11.11 -11.21
C GLN A 148 21.57 11.84 -12.43
N GLN A 149 21.73 11.13 -13.54
CA GLN A 149 22.23 11.74 -14.76
C GLN A 149 21.22 12.74 -15.35
N ALA A 150 19.92 12.40 -15.38
CA ALA A 150 18.87 13.33 -15.83
C ALA A 150 18.88 14.66 -15.05
N ARG A 151 19.04 14.60 -13.73
CA ARG A 151 19.15 15.83 -12.92
C ARG A 151 20.42 16.61 -13.21
N ARG A 152 21.57 15.94 -13.43
CA ARG A 152 22.83 16.61 -13.78
C ARG A 152 22.77 17.28 -15.15
N ASP A 153 22.13 16.63 -16.11
CA ASP A 153 21.95 17.19 -17.45
C ASP A 153 21.02 18.41 -17.39
N ARG A 154 19.93 18.32 -16.63
CA ARG A 154 19.05 19.48 -16.41
C ARG A 154 19.73 20.62 -15.65
N VAL A 155 20.62 20.34 -14.69
CA VAL A 155 21.46 21.38 -14.07
C VAL A 155 22.37 22.05 -15.11
N ARG A 156 22.99 21.27 -16.01
CA ARG A 156 23.87 21.80 -17.06
C ARG A 156 23.10 22.68 -18.05
N GLU A 157 21.89 22.28 -18.43
CA GLU A 157 20.99 23.09 -19.26
C GLU A 157 20.69 24.44 -18.61
N LEU A 158 20.24 24.43 -17.35
CA LEU A 158 19.92 25.67 -16.61
C LEU A 158 21.12 26.60 -16.45
N LEU A 159 22.32 26.05 -16.25
CA LEU A 159 23.55 26.85 -16.20
C LEU A 159 23.94 27.44 -17.56
N ALA A 160 23.60 26.77 -18.66
CA ALA A 160 23.85 27.25 -20.01
C ALA A 160 22.85 28.34 -20.42
N ASP A 161 21.59 28.21 -20.00
CA ASP A 161 20.51 29.16 -20.25
C ASP A 161 20.71 30.50 -19.50
N GLU A 162 21.36 30.45 -18.33
CA GLU A 162 21.59 31.62 -17.45
C GLU A 162 23.09 31.83 -17.15
N PRO A 163 23.87 32.42 -18.08
CA PRO A 163 25.29 32.68 -17.90
C PRO A 163 25.61 33.48 -16.64
N GLY A 164 26.64 33.07 -15.88
CA GLY A 164 27.00 33.68 -14.59
C GLY A 164 26.37 33.01 -13.37
N SER A 165 25.51 32.00 -13.59
CA SER A 165 24.96 31.12 -12.55
C SER A 165 26.00 30.14 -12.00
N TYR A 166 25.80 29.70 -10.75
CA TYR A 166 26.76 28.86 -10.02
C TYR A 166 26.14 27.53 -9.58
N CYS A 167 26.90 26.45 -9.77
CA CYS A 167 26.59 25.13 -9.20
C CYS A 167 27.55 24.80 -8.05
N PRO A 168 27.04 24.64 -6.82
CA PRO A 168 27.87 24.32 -5.66
C PRO A 168 28.62 22.98 -5.75
N ASP A 169 28.09 21.98 -6.45
CA ASP A 169 28.67 20.63 -6.60
C ASP A 169 29.13 20.00 -5.26
N GLN A 170 28.16 19.74 -4.39
CA GLN A 170 28.40 19.31 -3.00
C GLN A 170 29.28 18.06 -2.82
N TYR A 171 29.46 17.23 -3.86
CA TYR A 171 30.23 15.99 -3.78
C TYR A 171 31.72 16.19 -4.08
N ASN A 172 32.07 17.26 -4.81
CA ASN A 172 33.44 17.52 -5.25
C ASN A 172 33.99 18.87 -4.77
N ASN A 173 33.15 19.75 -4.21
CA ASN A 173 33.57 21.08 -3.80
C ASN A 173 34.33 21.04 -2.45
N PRO A 174 35.62 21.46 -2.41
CA PRO A 174 36.41 21.48 -1.18
C PRO A 174 35.90 22.50 -0.14
N ASP A 175 35.17 23.54 -0.55
CA ASP A 175 34.53 24.48 0.38
C ASP A 175 33.45 23.79 1.21
N ASN A 176 32.84 22.71 0.70
CA ASN A 176 31.92 21.87 1.47
C ASN A 176 32.61 21.28 2.71
N VAL A 177 33.85 20.83 2.56
CA VAL A 177 34.68 20.29 3.64
C VAL A 177 35.10 21.42 4.59
N GLY A 178 35.55 22.56 4.04
CA GLY A 178 35.99 23.73 4.82
C GLY A 178 34.92 24.30 5.75
N ALA A 179 33.66 24.26 5.33
CA ALA A 179 32.51 24.83 6.06
C ALA A 179 32.29 24.22 7.46
N TYR A 180 32.78 23.01 7.71
CA TYR A 180 32.55 22.31 8.97
C TYR A 180 33.62 22.58 10.04
N THR A 181 34.62 23.41 9.74
CA THR A 181 35.64 23.83 10.71
C THR A 181 35.01 24.55 11.92
N SER A 182 33.98 25.36 11.70
CA SER A 182 33.25 26.06 12.78
C SER A 182 32.58 25.08 13.75
N LEU A 183 31.98 24.00 13.23
CA LEU A 183 31.36 22.96 14.05
C LEU A 183 32.40 22.26 14.94
N ALA A 184 33.60 21.98 14.40
CA ALA A 184 34.69 21.40 15.19
C ALA A 184 35.14 22.34 16.32
N HIS A 185 35.25 23.65 16.06
CA HIS A 185 35.56 24.63 17.10
C HIS A 185 34.46 24.71 18.16
N GLU A 186 33.19 24.65 17.78
CA GLU A 186 32.08 24.57 18.73
C GLU A 186 32.18 23.32 19.62
N LEU A 187 32.53 22.17 19.05
CA LEU A 187 32.75 20.94 19.80
C LEU A 187 33.89 21.08 20.82
N ILE A 188 35.04 21.64 20.42
CA ILE A 188 36.18 21.89 21.30
C ILE A 188 35.76 22.82 22.45
N ALA A 189 35.05 23.90 22.13
CA ALA A 189 34.59 24.87 23.12
C ALA A 189 33.60 24.22 24.12
N GLN A 190 32.62 23.47 23.63
CA GLN A 190 31.53 22.94 24.45
C GLN A 190 31.93 21.69 25.26
N MET A 191 32.80 20.84 24.71
CA MET A 191 33.11 19.52 25.27
C MET A 191 34.53 19.43 25.85
N GLY A 192 35.44 20.32 25.43
CA GLY A 192 36.86 20.21 25.73
C GLY A 192 37.48 19.01 24.99
N ARG A 193 38.05 18.06 25.74
CA ARG A 193 38.70 16.86 25.19
C ARG A 193 37.70 15.96 24.46
N ILE A 194 38.07 15.49 23.27
CA ILE A 194 37.30 14.55 22.45
C ILE A 194 38.24 13.43 22.03
N ASP A 195 37.91 12.20 22.43
CA ASP A 195 38.73 11.02 22.15
C ASP A 195 38.22 10.28 20.90
N THR A 196 36.89 10.25 20.70
CA THR A 196 36.24 9.58 19.57
C THR A 196 35.16 10.45 18.93
N LEU A 197 35.19 10.56 17.60
CA LEU A 197 34.19 11.25 16.79
C LEU A 197 33.35 10.24 15.99
N VAL A 198 32.03 10.27 16.13
CA VAL A 198 31.08 9.44 15.37
C VAL A 198 30.27 10.31 14.41
N THR A 199 30.38 10.05 13.10
CA THR A 199 29.67 10.81 12.07
C THR A 199 29.05 9.89 11.02
N SER A 200 27.86 10.24 10.52
CA SER A 200 27.34 9.59 9.33
C SER A 200 28.19 9.95 8.11
N VAL A 201 28.22 9.12 7.07
CA VAL A 201 28.99 9.45 5.85
C VAL A 201 28.02 9.50 4.67
N GLY A 202 28.16 10.53 3.83
CA GLY A 202 27.26 10.81 2.72
C GLY A 202 28.01 11.54 1.62
N THR A 203 28.01 12.87 1.63
CA THR A 203 28.85 13.67 0.73
C THR A 203 30.32 13.73 1.15
N GLY A 204 30.68 13.26 2.34
CA GLY A 204 32.05 13.33 2.90
C GLY A 204 32.41 14.65 3.58
N GLY A 205 31.74 15.75 3.23
CA GLY A 205 32.06 17.10 3.71
C GLY A 205 32.21 17.24 5.23
N HIS A 206 31.18 16.83 6.00
CA HIS A 206 31.21 17.01 7.45
C HIS A 206 32.18 16.07 8.17
N SER A 207 32.32 14.83 7.70
CA SER A 207 33.19 13.84 8.34
C SER A 207 34.65 14.25 8.14
N ALA A 208 35.02 14.63 6.91
CA ALA A 208 36.37 15.13 6.60
C ALA A 208 36.64 16.49 7.26
N GLY A 209 35.69 17.42 7.21
CA GLY A 209 35.88 18.78 7.72
C GLY A 209 36.04 18.82 9.25
N ILE A 210 35.19 18.08 9.97
CA ILE A 210 35.24 18.02 11.43
C ILE A 210 36.50 17.26 11.88
N SER A 211 36.76 16.07 11.35
CA SER A 211 37.91 15.27 11.75
C SER A 211 39.24 15.98 11.49
N ARG A 212 39.41 16.62 10.32
CA ARG A 212 40.62 17.38 9.98
C ARG A 212 40.87 18.54 10.94
N ALA A 213 39.81 19.25 11.34
CA ALA A 213 39.94 20.36 12.30
C ALA A 213 40.23 19.85 13.71
N LEU A 214 39.52 18.81 14.18
CA LEU A 214 39.74 18.23 15.50
C LEU A 214 41.12 17.60 15.65
N ARG A 215 41.66 16.95 14.62
CA ARG A 215 43.00 16.31 14.66
C ARG A 215 44.16 17.28 14.89
N ARG A 216 43.97 18.58 14.61
CA ARG A 216 44.97 19.60 14.96
C ARG A 216 45.15 19.75 16.47
N PHE A 217 44.08 19.52 17.22
CA PHE A 217 44.05 19.63 18.68
C PHE A 217 44.14 18.27 19.39
N PHE A 218 43.64 17.22 18.74
CA PHE A 218 43.63 15.84 19.25
C PHE A 218 44.26 14.90 18.21
N PRO A 219 45.60 14.78 18.16
CA PRO A 219 46.30 13.97 17.16
C PRO A 219 45.86 12.49 17.16
N ASP A 220 45.53 11.95 18.34
CA ASP A 220 45.12 10.56 18.55
C ASP A 220 43.60 10.34 18.37
N LEU A 221 42.87 11.31 17.79
CA LEU A 221 41.42 11.22 17.60
C LEU A 221 41.02 10.00 16.78
N THR A 222 40.19 9.15 17.38
CA THR A 222 39.53 8.04 16.68
C THR A 222 38.31 8.55 15.92
N VAL A 223 38.24 8.29 14.61
CA VAL A 223 37.13 8.71 13.74
C VAL A 223 36.35 7.48 13.30
N VAL A 224 35.07 7.44 13.66
CA VAL A 224 34.14 6.35 13.34
C VAL A 224 33.11 6.84 12.33
N GLY A 225 33.12 6.20 11.16
CA GLY A 225 32.19 6.46 10.07
C GLY A 225 30.94 5.58 10.18
N VAL A 226 29.77 6.18 9.98
CA VAL A 226 28.50 5.45 9.94
C VAL A 226 27.90 5.55 8.56
N ASP A 227 27.86 4.41 7.88
CA ASP A 227 27.24 4.26 6.57
C ASP A 227 25.95 3.41 6.68
N THR A 228 25.24 3.25 5.58
CA THR A 228 24.05 2.39 5.47
C THR A 228 24.32 1.23 4.55
N VAL A 229 23.68 0.08 4.83
CA VAL A 229 23.77 -1.11 3.99
C VAL A 229 23.33 -0.78 2.56
N GLY A 230 24.13 -1.23 1.57
CA GLY A 230 23.91 -0.96 0.15
C GLY A 230 24.52 0.36 -0.35
N SER A 231 25.36 1.00 0.46
CA SER A 231 26.12 2.20 0.11
C SER A 231 27.50 1.85 -0.45
N THR A 232 27.85 2.50 -1.55
CA THR A 232 29.15 2.31 -2.23
C THR A 232 30.32 2.98 -1.55
N ILE A 233 30.09 3.91 -0.60
CA ILE A 233 31.14 4.79 -0.07
C ILE A 233 32.34 3.98 0.42
N PHE A 234 32.10 2.92 1.19
CA PHE A 234 33.14 2.06 1.75
C PHE A 234 33.19 0.67 1.10
N GLY A 235 32.90 0.58 -0.20
CA GLY A 235 33.18 -0.62 -1.00
C GLY A 235 32.08 -1.69 -1.06
N GLN A 236 30.88 -1.47 -0.49
CA GLN A 236 29.75 -2.36 -0.78
C GLN A 236 29.23 -2.12 -2.21
N PRO A 237 28.66 -3.14 -2.87
CA PRO A 237 27.98 -2.94 -4.13
C PRO A 237 26.80 -1.96 -3.98
N ALA A 238 26.58 -1.13 -5.00
CA ALA A 238 25.45 -0.21 -5.02
C ALA A 238 24.14 -1.02 -4.95
N ALA A 239 23.34 -0.80 -3.91
CA ALA A 239 22.01 -1.39 -3.80
C ALA A 239 20.95 -0.31 -3.52
N ALA A 240 19.67 -0.66 -3.66
CA ALA A 240 18.59 0.25 -3.32
C ALA A 240 18.60 0.55 -1.82
N ARG A 241 18.85 1.81 -1.47
CA ARG A 241 18.96 2.26 -0.07
C ARG A 241 17.64 2.79 0.45
N LEU A 242 17.14 2.14 1.51
CA LEU A 242 15.93 2.59 2.22
C LEU A 242 16.18 3.88 3.01
N MET A 243 17.35 3.96 3.64
CA MET A 243 17.81 5.12 4.40
C MET A 243 18.33 6.20 3.43
N ARG A 244 17.75 7.40 3.51
CA ARG A 244 18.20 8.59 2.78
C ARG A 244 18.75 9.63 3.75
N GLY A 245 19.84 10.31 3.35
CA GLY A 245 20.56 11.28 4.18
C GLY A 245 21.96 10.84 4.61
N LEU A 246 22.24 9.54 4.49
CA LEU A 246 23.57 8.93 4.62
C LEU A 246 23.73 7.86 3.54
N GLY A 247 24.97 7.48 3.29
CA GLY A 247 25.40 6.64 2.18
C GLY A 247 25.30 7.30 0.81
N SER A 248 25.95 6.68 -0.16
CA SER A 248 26.00 7.17 -1.54
C SER A 248 26.02 6.02 -2.54
N SER A 249 25.50 6.28 -3.73
CA SER A 249 25.59 5.38 -4.89
C SER A 249 26.75 5.75 -5.82
N ILE A 250 27.49 6.79 -5.45
CA ILE A 250 28.75 7.24 -6.08
C ILE A 250 29.82 7.37 -5.00
N HIS A 251 31.09 7.38 -5.40
CA HIS A 251 32.22 7.71 -4.52
C HIS A 251 32.44 9.23 -4.49
N PRO A 252 32.07 9.95 -3.42
CA PRO A 252 32.28 11.39 -3.33
C PRO A 252 33.75 11.70 -3.12
N ARG A 253 34.28 12.68 -3.86
CA ARG A 253 35.67 13.13 -3.72
C ARG A 253 35.96 13.77 -2.35
N ASN A 254 34.93 14.31 -1.72
CA ASN A 254 35.02 14.95 -0.41
C ASN A 254 35.20 13.97 0.77
N VAL A 255 35.13 12.64 0.55
CA VAL A 255 35.37 11.65 1.61
C VAL A 255 36.89 11.46 1.80
N ASP A 256 37.38 11.74 3.01
CA ASP A 256 38.74 11.41 3.42
C ASP A 256 38.79 9.99 4.01
N TYR A 257 39.00 9.00 3.13
CA TYR A 257 38.98 7.59 3.50
C TYR A 257 40.03 7.21 4.55
N ALA A 258 41.22 7.80 4.46
CA ALA A 258 42.32 7.53 5.39
C ALA A 258 42.06 8.12 6.78
N ALA A 259 41.09 9.04 6.91
CA ALA A 259 40.73 9.59 8.20
C ALA A 259 39.98 8.58 9.10
N PHE A 260 39.27 7.60 8.55
CA PHE A 260 38.44 6.70 9.35
C PHE A 260 39.25 5.56 9.97
N ASN A 261 39.10 5.37 11.28
CA ASN A 261 39.66 4.24 12.02
C ASN A 261 38.71 3.05 11.98
N GLU A 262 37.39 3.30 12.02
CA GLU A 262 36.34 2.29 11.99
C GLU A 262 35.17 2.75 11.12
N VAL A 263 34.48 1.81 10.47
CA VAL A 263 33.28 2.05 9.67
C VAL A 263 32.20 1.03 10.03
N HIS A 264 30.99 1.52 10.28
CA HIS A 264 29.83 0.67 10.58
C HIS A 264 28.71 0.90 9.56
N TRP A 265 28.17 -0.18 9.03
CA TRP A 265 26.94 -0.15 8.24
C TRP A 265 25.73 -0.43 9.14
N VAL A 266 24.80 0.51 9.19
CA VAL A 266 23.59 0.39 10.01
C VAL A 266 22.38 0.11 9.12
N ASP A 267 21.57 -0.86 9.54
CA ASP A 267 20.31 -1.16 8.89
C ASP A 267 19.20 -0.17 9.27
N ALA A 268 18.19 -0.10 8.40
CA ALA A 268 17.10 0.84 8.52
C ALA A 268 16.23 0.65 9.77
N ALA A 269 16.01 -0.59 10.20
CA ALA A 269 15.17 -0.87 11.36
C ALA A 269 15.84 -0.44 12.66
N GLN A 270 17.15 -0.72 12.81
CA GLN A 270 17.94 -0.24 13.95
C GLN A 270 17.97 1.29 14.02
N ALA A 271 18.26 1.95 12.89
CA ALA A 271 18.29 3.40 12.84
C ALA A 271 16.94 4.02 13.24
N VAL A 272 15.82 3.47 12.77
CA VAL A 272 14.48 3.98 13.14
C VAL A 272 14.17 3.77 14.60
N GLN A 273 14.48 2.60 15.12
CA GLN A 273 14.27 2.29 16.53
C GLN A 273 15.05 3.27 17.40
N ALA A 274 16.33 3.48 17.11
CA ALA A 274 17.17 4.41 17.84
C ALA A 274 16.67 5.86 17.76
N ALA A 275 16.35 6.35 16.56
CA ALA A 275 15.84 7.71 16.37
C ALA A 275 14.54 7.96 17.15
N ARG A 276 13.63 6.98 17.18
CA ARG A 276 12.37 7.09 17.94
C ARG A 276 12.60 7.01 19.44
N THR A 277 13.48 6.14 19.91
CA THR A 277 13.81 6.07 21.34
C THR A 277 14.41 7.38 21.80
N LEU A 278 15.35 7.96 21.05
CA LEU A 278 15.94 9.26 21.36
C LEU A 278 14.91 10.39 21.40
N ALA A 279 14.03 10.47 20.39
CA ALA A 279 12.95 11.46 20.37
C ALA A 279 12.03 11.33 21.60
N ALA A 280 11.71 10.10 22.01
CA ALA A 280 10.81 9.84 23.13
C ALA A 280 11.47 10.00 24.52
N SER A 281 12.78 9.81 24.64
CA SER A 281 13.48 9.77 25.94
C SER A 281 14.34 11.00 26.23
N HIS A 282 14.90 11.63 25.20
CA HIS A 282 15.87 12.72 25.35
C HIS A 282 15.47 13.99 24.57
N TYR A 283 14.30 13.97 23.91
CA TYR A 283 13.86 15.01 22.97
C TYR A 283 14.85 15.30 21.82
N ALA A 284 15.87 14.44 21.66
CA ALA A 284 16.84 14.48 20.58
C ALA A 284 16.21 13.86 19.32
N SER A 285 15.66 14.72 18.47
CA SER A 285 14.84 14.31 17.33
C SER A 285 15.60 14.44 16.01
N GLY A 286 15.43 13.45 15.13
CA GLY A 286 16.03 13.47 13.80
C GLY A 286 15.64 12.27 12.94
N GLY A 287 16.18 12.23 11.71
CA GLY A 287 15.91 11.16 10.74
C GLY A 287 16.80 9.92 10.89
N TRP A 288 16.92 9.16 9.81
CA TRP A 288 17.75 7.94 9.71
C TRP A 288 19.20 8.17 10.14
N SER A 289 19.80 9.29 9.73
CA SER A 289 21.19 9.64 10.03
C SER A 289 21.44 9.75 11.53
N VAL A 290 20.50 10.38 12.27
CA VAL A 290 20.58 10.51 13.74
C VAL A 290 20.49 9.14 14.40
N GLY A 291 19.52 8.33 14.01
CA GLY A 291 19.36 6.99 14.54
C GLY A 291 20.55 6.07 14.27
N ALA A 292 21.15 6.15 13.08
CA ALA A 292 22.32 5.37 12.72
C ALA A 292 23.54 5.76 13.56
N VAL A 293 23.85 7.06 13.65
CA VAL A 293 24.96 7.58 14.46
C VAL A 293 24.76 7.21 15.93
N ALA A 294 23.55 7.37 16.46
CA ALA A 294 23.24 7.02 17.84
C ALA A 294 23.39 5.52 18.14
N THR A 295 23.06 4.66 17.19
CA THR A 295 23.21 3.20 17.34
C THR A 295 24.68 2.83 17.52
N VAL A 296 25.55 3.40 16.68
CA VAL A 296 27.01 3.16 16.74
C VAL A 296 27.62 3.82 17.98
N ALA A 297 27.25 5.06 18.30
CA ALA A 297 27.72 5.76 19.49
C ALA A 297 27.34 5.02 20.78
N ARG A 298 26.13 4.45 20.85
CA ARG A 298 25.71 3.59 21.96
C ARG A 298 26.55 2.31 22.06
N TRP A 299 26.89 1.70 20.94
CA TRP A 299 27.74 0.51 20.92
C TRP A 299 29.16 0.83 21.42
N LEU A 300 29.73 1.96 20.98
CA LEU A 300 31.03 2.44 21.45
C LEU A 300 30.99 2.75 22.95
N ALA A 301 29.99 3.51 23.43
CA ALA A 301 29.83 3.82 24.85
C ALA A 301 29.70 2.57 25.75
N ARG A 302 29.30 1.43 25.18
CA ARG A 302 29.23 0.14 25.88
C ARG A 302 30.51 -0.67 25.84
N THR A 303 31.35 -0.49 24.83
CA THR A 303 32.50 -1.37 24.53
C THR A 303 33.84 -0.69 24.78
N ARG A 304 33.86 0.64 24.84
CA ARG A 304 35.03 1.47 25.13
C ARG A 304 35.14 1.78 26.63
N PRO A 305 36.35 2.11 27.13
CA PRO A 305 36.54 2.53 28.51
C PRO A 305 35.66 3.74 28.86
N ALA A 306 35.09 3.77 30.06
CA ALA A 306 34.23 4.87 30.51
C ALA A 306 34.94 6.24 30.57
N THR A 307 36.27 6.25 30.51
CA THR A 307 37.10 7.46 30.43
C THR A 307 37.10 8.10 29.04
N GLU A 308 36.65 7.39 27.99
CA GLU A 308 36.66 7.85 26.60
C GLU A 308 35.49 8.82 26.33
N ARG A 309 35.81 9.99 25.78
CA ARG A 309 34.84 11.05 25.45
C ARG A 309 34.39 10.95 24.01
N ILE A 310 33.21 10.36 23.82
CA ILE A 310 32.60 10.12 22.51
C ILE A 310 31.71 11.32 22.11
N ALA A 311 32.03 11.96 21.00
CA ALA A 311 31.21 13.00 20.35
C ALA A 311 30.50 12.43 19.12
N ALA A 312 29.17 12.50 19.08
CA ALA A 312 28.34 12.03 17.98
C ALA A 312 27.62 13.21 17.31
N VAL A 313 27.70 13.31 15.97
CA VAL A 313 27.06 14.41 15.24
C VAL A 313 25.66 14.01 14.77
N PHE A 314 24.63 14.74 15.20
CA PHE A 314 23.24 14.52 14.81
C PHE A 314 22.83 15.53 13.73
N PRO A 315 22.84 15.15 12.44
CA PRO A 315 22.86 16.11 11.34
C PRO A 315 21.51 16.73 10.97
N ASP A 316 20.41 16.11 11.36
CA ASP A 316 19.07 16.36 10.83
C ASP A 316 18.05 16.62 11.95
N GLY A 317 17.07 17.50 11.72
CA GLY A 317 16.00 17.84 12.67
C GLY A 317 14.72 16.99 12.60
N PRO A 318 13.71 17.29 13.45
CA PRO A 318 12.47 16.51 13.61
C PRO A 318 11.63 16.38 12.33
N GLN A 319 11.74 17.31 11.39
CA GLN A 319 11.11 17.24 10.07
C GLN A 319 11.46 15.94 9.31
N ARG A 320 12.59 15.30 9.63
CA ARG A 320 13.02 14.02 9.03
C ARG A 320 12.49 12.78 9.79
N LEU A 321 11.87 12.96 10.95
CA LEU A 321 11.29 11.90 11.77
C LEU A 321 9.84 11.56 11.37
N LEU A 322 9.10 12.49 10.77
CA LEU A 322 7.65 12.39 10.49
C LEU A 322 7.26 11.41 9.35
N ARG A 323 8.10 10.42 9.02
CA ARG A 323 7.80 9.41 7.98
C ARG A 323 6.75 8.39 8.46
N HIS A 324 5.49 8.58 8.05
CA HIS A 324 4.33 7.91 8.64
C HIS A 324 4.12 6.41 8.29
N ARG A 325 4.63 5.88 7.16
CA ARG A 325 4.29 4.50 6.70
C ARG A 325 5.42 3.46 6.72
N LEU A 326 6.62 3.82 6.28
CA LEU A 326 7.74 2.87 6.12
C LEU A 326 8.44 2.53 7.44
N GLN A 327 8.64 3.54 8.29
CA GLN A 327 9.24 3.38 9.62
C GLN A 327 8.37 2.52 10.55
N ARG A 328 7.03 2.65 10.44
CA ARG A 328 6.07 1.82 11.19
C ARG A 328 6.10 0.34 10.79
N ARG A 329 6.40 0.01 9.52
CA ARG A 329 6.54 -1.37 9.02
C ARG A 329 7.82 -2.05 9.50
N LEU A 330 8.96 -1.35 9.49
CA LEU A 330 10.25 -1.89 9.95
C LEU A 330 10.22 -2.27 11.44
N LEU A 331 9.58 -1.47 12.28
CA LEU A 331 9.44 -1.72 13.73
C LEU A 331 8.62 -2.98 14.06
N ARG A 332 7.75 -3.43 13.15
CA ARG A 332 6.98 -4.68 13.34
C ARG A 332 7.81 -5.92 13.11
N ARG A 333 8.92 -5.83 12.35
CA ARG A 333 9.82 -6.96 12.06
C ARG A 333 10.88 -7.21 13.14
N THR A 334 11.23 -6.21 13.95
CA THR A 334 12.37 -6.27 14.89
C THR A 334 11.99 -6.40 16.38
N ARG A 335 10.73 -6.73 16.73
CA ARG A 335 10.39 -7.04 18.13
C ARG A 335 11.14 -8.33 18.54
N PRO A 336 12.02 -8.30 19.57
CA PRO A 336 12.54 -9.53 20.15
C PRO A 336 11.38 -10.31 20.75
N ALA A 337 11.42 -11.64 20.64
CA ALA A 337 10.54 -12.51 21.41
C ALA A 337 10.66 -12.14 22.90
N ARG A 338 9.52 -11.93 23.57
CA ARG A 338 9.48 -11.69 25.01
C ARG A 338 10.27 -12.81 25.72
N PRO A 339 11.15 -12.50 26.68
CA PRO A 339 11.77 -13.53 27.50
C PRO A 339 10.68 -14.32 28.19
N ALA A 340 10.68 -15.63 28.01
CA ALA A 340 9.88 -16.54 28.80
C ALA A 340 10.45 -16.53 30.23
N GLY A 341 9.77 -15.84 31.16
CA GLY A 341 10.15 -15.94 32.57
C GLY A 341 9.78 -14.73 33.42
N SER A 342 8.56 -14.70 33.92
CA SER A 342 8.31 -14.32 35.32
C SER A 342 6.95 -14.87 35.74
N GLN A 343 6.93 -16.15 36.13
CA GLN A 343 5.86 -16.70 36.95
C GLN A 343 5.83 -15.87 38.25
N ARG A 344 4.78 -15.08 38.44
CA ARG A 344 4.39 -14.58 39.75
C ARG A 344 3.07 -15.23 40.16
N ALA A 345 3.22 -16.17 41.08
CA ALA A 345 2.34 -16.57 42.17
C ALA A 345 0.82 -16.43 41.93
N ARG A 346 0.19 -17.53 41.54
CA ARG A 346 -1.22 -17.81 41.87
C ARG A 346 -1.28 -18.18 43.36
N ARG A 347 -2.10 -17.47 44.13
CA ARG A 347 -2.59 -17.89 45.44
C ARG A 347 -4.09 -18.18 45.36
N ASP A 348 -4.43 -19.26 46.02
CA ASP A 348 -5.68 -20.00 46.12
C ASP A 348 -6.97 -19.21 46.37
N ARG A 349 -8.10 -19.78 45.92
CA ARG A 349 -9.31 -20.05 46.74
C ARG A 349 -10.32 -20.96 46.00
N PRO A 350 -11.21 -21.66 46.74
CA PRO A 350 -11.52 -23.07 46.48
C PRO A 350 -12.88 -23.33 45.79
N SER A 351 -12.98 -24.55 45.26
CA SER A 351 -14.15 -25.19 44.66
C SER A 351 -15.16 -25.68 45.70
N ALA A 352 -16.45 -25.53 45.40
CA ALA A 352 -17.54 -26.31 46.03
C ALA A 352 -18.30 -27.10 44.96
N ARG A 353 -18.44 -28.40 45.24
CA ARG A 353 -19.16 -29.45 44.49
C ARG A 353 -20.66 -29.48 44.85
N ALA A 354 -21.40 -30.28 44.06
CA ALA A 354 -22.60 -31.09 44.36
C ALA A 354 -23.77 -30.73 43.42
N HIS A 355 -24.61 -31.62 42.90
CA HIS A 355 -24.75 -33.08 42.93
C HIS A 355 -25.69 -33.48 41.77
N ARG A 356 -25.65 -34.73 41.31
CA ARG A 356 -26.50 -35.32 40.25
C ARG A 356 -27.49 -36.36 40.80
N ASP A 357 -28.63 -36.44 40.10
CA ASP A 357 -29.58 -37.56 39.85
C ASP A 357 -30.46 -38.11 41.02
N PRO A 358 -31.53 -38.94 40.80
CA PRO A 358 -32.18 -39.46 39.56
C PRO A 358 -33.76 -39.62 39.54
N LEU A 359 -34.31 -39.94 38.33
CA LEU A 359 -35.43 -40.87 37.92
C LEU A 359 -36.97 -40.61 38.17
N ASP A 360 -37.71 -40.44 37.04
CA ASP A 360 -38.95 -41.10 36.45
C ASP A 360 -40.24 -41.46 37.28
N PRO A 361 -41.43 -41.85 36.69
CA PRO A 361 -42.05 -41.69 35.34
C PRO A 361 -43.60 -41.38 35.33
N LEU A 362 -44.22 -41.37 34.12
CA LEU A 362 -45.64 -41.62 33.73
C LEU A 362 -46.62 -40.43 33.48
N HIS A 363 -47.06 -40.23 32.21
CA HIS A 363 -48.42 -40.56 31.73
C HIS A 363 -48.65 -40.26 30.23
N ARG A 364 -49.36 -41.18 29.56
CA ARG A 364 -49.82 -41.14 28.16
C ARG A 364 -51.04 -40.22 27.95
N SER A 365 -51.17 -39.59 26.79
CA SER A 365 -52.37 -39.73 25.95
C SER A 365 -52.13 -39.34 24.47
N ARG A 366 -52.80 -40.08 23.58
CA ARG A 366 -52.75 -40.01 22.11
C ARG A 366 -53.67 -38.90 21.58
N ARG A 367 -53.29 -38.25 20.47
CA ARG A 367 -54.17 -37.90 19.34
C ARG A 367 -53.35 -37.47 18.11
N SER A 368 -53.97 -37.62 16.94
CA SER A 368 -53.44 -37.92 15.61
C SER A 368 -53.34 -36.72 14.64
N ALA A 369 -52.18 -36.61 13.95
CA ALA A 369 -51.87 -36.07 12.59
C ALA A 369 -52.34 -34.64 12.15
N PRO A 370 -51.72 -33.98 11.12
CA PRO A 370 -50.58 -34.36 10.27
C PRO A 370 -49.38 -33.38 10.28
N ALA A 371 -48.32 -33.83 9.62
CA ALA A 371 -46.97 -33.28 9.47
C ALA A 371 -46.84 -31.75 9.33
N ARG A 372 -46.17 -31.14 10.31
CA ARG A 372 -45.34 -29.93 10.11
C ARG A 372 -43.88 -30.34 10.30
N HIS A 373 -43.09 -30.31 9.23
CA HIS A 373 -41.65 -30.45 9.32
C HIS A 373 -41.09 -29.31 10.19
N ARG A 374 -40.77 -29.65 11.44
CA ARG A 374 -40.12 -28.77 12.40
C ARG A 374 -38.72 -28.42 11.89
N CYS A 375 -38.48 -27.11 11.92
CA CYS A 375 -37.17 -26.48 11.81
C CYS A 375 -36.27 -27.02 12.93
N GLY A 376 -35.25 -27.79 12.56
CA GLY A 376 -34.19 -28.19 13.48
C GLY A 376 -33.12 -27.10 13.55
N HIS A 377 -33.04 -26.42 14.69
CA HIS A 377 -31.85 -25.67 15.10
C HIS A 377 -30.70 -26.64 15.34
N GLY A 378 -29.69 -26.56 14.48
CA GLY A 378 -28.40 -27.24 14.58
C GLY A 378 -27.35 -26.38 13.89
N THR A 379 -26.59 -25.66 14.71
CA THR A 379 -25.62 -24.61 14.39
C THR A 379 -24.42 -25.14 13.56
N GLY A 380 -24.08 -24.45 12.47
CA GLY A 380 -22.85 -24.65 11.68
C GLY A 380 -22.82 -25.88 10.74
N GLY A 381 -22.87 -27.10 11.27
CA GLY A 381 -22.55 -28.33 10.52
C GLY A 381 -23.53 -28.68 9.39
N THR A 382 -24.80 -28.30 9.53
CA THR A 382 -25.87 -28.59 8.54
C THR A 382 -25.76 -27.78 7.24
N ALA A 383 -25.06 -26.64 7.28
CA ALA A 383 -24.88 -25.75 6.12
C ALA A 383 -24.10 -26.38 5.00
N MET A 384 -22.93 -26.90 5.37
CA MET A 384 -21.99 -27.47 4.42
C MET A 384 -22.57 -28.74 3.81
N ILE A 385 -23.30 -29.54 4.59
CA ILE A 385 -23.99 -30.76 4.14
C ILE A 385 -25.01 -30.45 3.03
N GLU A 386 -25.78 -29.37 3.15
CA GLU A 386 -26.78 -28.99 2.14
C GLU A 386 -26.12 -28.48 0.85
N THR A 387 -25.07 -27.67 0.95
CA THR A 387 -24.24 -27.24 -0.20
C THR A 387 -23.67 -28.46 -0.94
N TRP A 388 -23.13 -29.43 -0.21
CA TRP A 388 -22.60 -30.68 -0.77
C TRP A 388 -23.68 -31.54 -1.44
N ARG A 389 -24.86 -31.66 -0.82
CA ARG A 389 -25.99 -32.40 -1.40
C ARG A 389 -26.44 -31.80 -2.74
N ARG A 390 -26.52 -30.47 -2.82
CA ARG A 390 -26.88 -29.76 -4.05
C ARG A 390 -25.85 -29.91 -5.15
N LEU A 391 -24.57 -29.79 -4.80
CA LEU A 391 -23.48 -30.02 -5.74
C LEU A 391 -23.57 -31.42 -6.37
N ARG A 392 -23.92 -32.45 -5.59
CA ARG A 392 -24.09 -33.82 -6.10
C ARG A 392 -25.21 -33.93 -7.14
N GLY A 393 -26.25 -33.13 -7.04
CA GLY A 393 -27.40 -33.13 -7.95
C GLY A 393 -27.21 -32.34 -9.26
N PHE A 394 -26.00 -31.87 -9.58
CA PHE A 394 -25.66 -31.26 -10.87
C PHE A 394 -24.83 -32.21 -11.73
N ASP A 395 -24.80 -31.96 -13.04
CA ASP A 395 -23.97 -32.69 -13.98
C ASP A 395 -22.48 -32.48 -13.74
N LEU A 396 -21.66 -33.38 -14.30
CA LEU A 396 -20.21 -33.35 -14.12
C LEU A 396 -19.60 -32.03 -14.61
N SER A 397 -20.11 -31.45 -15.70
CA SER A 397 -19.63 -30.18 -16.25
C SER A 397 -19.81 -29.02 -15.26
N VAL A 398 -21.00 -28.89 -14.66
CA VAL A 398 -21.28 -27.87 -13.63
C VAL A 398 -20.41 -28.09 -12.40
N LYS A 399 -20.25 -29.34 -11.94
CA LYS A 399 -19.34 -29.68 -10.82
C LYS A 399 -17.90 -29.27 -11.11
N LEU A 400 -17.41 -29.54 -12.32
CA LEU A 400 -16.07 -29.13 -12.76
C LEU A 400 -15.92 -27.61 -12.77
N LEU A 401 -16.95 -26.86 -13.18
CA LEU A 401 -16.93 -25.40 -13.12
C LEU A 401 -16.89 -24.85 -11.68
N MET A 402 -17.50 -25.53 -10.71
CA MET A 402 -17.38 -25.16 -9.29
C MET A 402 -15.94 -25.37 -8.79
N VAL A 403 -15.35 -26.52 -9.09
CA VAL A 403 -13.94 -26.82 -8.75
C VAL A 403 -13.02 -25.80 -9.42
N ASN A 404 -13.24 -25.52 -10.69
CA ASN A 404 -12.50 -24.52 -11.45
C ASN A 404 -12.57 -23.16 -10.77
N GLN A 405 -13.76 -22.72 -10.38
CA GLN A 405 -13.92 -21.44 -9.69
C GLN A 405 -13.16 -21.40 -8.37
N LEU A 406 -13.27 -22.44 -7.53
CA LEU A 406 -12.51 -22.51 -6.28
C LEU A 406 -11.00 -22.45 -6.53
N THR A 407 -10.47 -23.36 -7.34
CA THR A 407 -9.03 -23.49 -7.58
C THR A 407 -8.43 -22.24 -8.22
N ILE A 408 -9.14 -21.60 -9.15
CA ILE A 408 -8.68 -20.35 -9.77
C ILE A 408 -8.58 -19.23 -8.76
N ASN A 409 -9.60 -19.05 -7.92
CA ASN A 409 -9.57 -17.99 -6.92
C ASN A 409 -8.53 -18.28 -5.84
N THR A 410 -8.38 -19.54 -5.41
CA THR A 410 -7.27 -19.93 -4.53
C THR A 410 -5.92 -19.59 -5.15
N GLY A 411 -5.64 -20.06 -6.38
CA GLY A 411 -4.36 -19.85 -7.05
C GLY A 411 -4.04 -18.38 -7.32
N PHE A 412 -5.07 -17.59 -7.62
CA PHE A 412 -4.94 -16.15 -7.83
C PHE A 412 -4.71 -15.39 -6.52
N TYR A 413 -5.56 -15.61 -5.50
CA TYR A 413 -5.54 -14.86 -4.25
C TYR A 413 -4.44 -15.32 -3.29
N MET A 414 -3.81 -16.47 -3.53
CA MET A 414 -2.58 -16.83 -2.82
C MET A 414 -1.36 -16.04 -3.28
N LEU A 415 -1.36 -15.50 -4.50
CA LEU A 415 -0.23 -14.72 -5.04
C LEU A 415 -0.46 -13.21 -4.92
N MET A 416 -1.64 -12.74 -5.32
CA MET A 416 -1.88 -11.31 -5.54
C MET A 416 -1.68 -10.39 -4.33
N PRO A 417 -2.10 -10.76 -3.10
CA PRO A 417 -1.86 -9.93 -1.91
C PRO A 417 -0.38 -9.68 -1.62
N TYR A 418 0.49 -10.58 -2.06
CA TYR A 418 1.93 -10.55 -1.79
C TYR A 418 2.75 -10.06 -2.98
N LEU A 419 2.17 -10.00 -4.19
CA LEU A 419 2.87 -9.57 -5.40
C LEU A 419 3.51 -8.19 -5.23
N ALA A 420 2.76 -7.19 -4.76
CA ALA A 420 3.30 -5.84 -4.54
C ALA A 420 4.52 -5.83 -3.60
N PHE A 421 4.48 -6.69 -2.58
CA PHE A 421 5.57 -6.85 -1.64
C PHE A 421 6.78 -7.51 -2.30
N HIS A 422 6.62 -8.61 -3.02
CA HIS A 422 7.71 -9.26 -3.77
C HIS A 422 8.35 -8.31 -4.79
N LEU A 423 7.54 -7.59 -5.55
CA LEU A 423 7.99 -6.63 -6.56
C LEU A 423 8.80 -5.47 -5.94
N THR A 424 8.46 -5.04 -4.72
CA THR A 424 9.19 -3.97 -4.02
C THR A 424 10.41 -4.47 -3.26
N ASP A 425 10.26 -5.57 -2.50
CA ASP A 425 11.27 -6.05 -1.54
C ASP A 425 12.23 -7.08 -2.15
N SER A 426 11.77 -7.99 -3.02
CA SER A 426 12.60 -9.03 -3.63
C SER A 426 13.18 -8.61 -4.98
N VAL A 427 12.34 -8.05 -5.86
CA VAL A 427 12.76 -7.60 -7.21
C VAL A 427 13.38 -6.20 -7.16
N GLY A 428 13.10 -5.42 -6.11
CA GLY A 428 13.68 -4.09 -5.92
C GLY A 428 13.10 -3.01 -6.83
N MET A 429 11.89 -3.20 -7.37
CA MET A 429 11.28 -2.21 -8.26
C MET A 429 10.82 -0.96 -7.50
N ALA A 430 10.92 0.18 -8.19
CA ALA A 430 10.34 1.42 -7.74
C ALA A 430 8.82 1.28 -7.57
N VAL A 431 8.26 1.94 -6.56
CA VAL A 431 6.83 1.85 -6.21
C VAL A 431 5.91 2.22 -7.38
N TRP A 432 6.30 3.18 -8.23
CA TRP A 432 5.53 3.52 -9.44
C TRP A 432 5.49 2.37 -10.45
N ALA A 433 6.60 1.62 -10.59
CA ALA A 433 6.69 0.47 -11.49
C ALA A 433 5.84 -0.69 -10.95
N VAL A 434 5.83 -0.91 -9.64
CA VAL A 434 4.89 -1.85 -9.00
C VAL A 434 3.45 -1.43 -9.26
N GLY A 435 3.14 -0.13 -9.12
CA GLY A 435 1.82 0.42 -9.46
C GLY A 435 1.45 0.21 -10.93
N LEU A 436 2.38 0.42 -11.86
CA LEU A 436 2.19 0.19 -13.29
C LEU A 436 1.94 -1.30 -13.60
N VAL A 437 2.72 -2.20 -13.00
CA VAL A 437 2.52 -3.66 -13.14
C VAL A 437 1.14 -4.06 -12.63
N LEU A 438 0.74 -3.65 -11.43
CA LEU A 438 -0.59 -3.98 -10.89
C LEU A 438 -1.73 -3.33 -11.70
N GLY A 439 -1.54 -2.09 -12.15
CA GLY A 439 -2.49 -1.34 -12.97
C GLY A 439 -2.69 -1.98 -14.34
N MET A 440 -1.61 -2.42 -14.99
CA MET A 440 -1.63 -3.14 -16.28
C MET A 440 -2.53 -4.37 -16.21
N ARG A 441 -2.47 -5.12 -15.10
CA ARG A 441 -3.35 -6.27 -14.88
C ARG A 441 -4.82 -5.86 -14.86
N ASN A 442 -5.12 -4.81 -14.12
CA ASN A 442 -6.50 -4.38 -13.94
C ASN A 442 -7.07 -3.83 -15.25
N LEU A 443 -6.29 -3.04 -15.99
CA LEU A 443 -6.65 -2.50 -17.30
C LEU A 443 -6.90 -3.63 -18.32
N SER A 444 -5.96 -4.58 -18.43
CA SER A 444 -6.08 -5.72 -19.34
C SER A 444 -7.20 -6.70 -18.94
N GLN A 445 -7.62 -6.71 -17.67
CA GLN A 445 -8.75 -7.53 -17.22
C GLN A 445 -10.09 -6.82 -17.46
N GLN A 446 -10.28 -5.64 -16.88
CA GLN A 446 -11.56 -4.94 -16.93
C GLN A 446 -11.86 -4.38 -18.32
N GLY A 447 -10.85 -3.85 -19.02
CA GLY A 447 -11.00 -3.29 -20.36
C GLY A 447 -11.24 -4.34 -21.45
N MET A 448 -10.89 -5.61 -21.21
CA MET A 448 -10.99 -6.68 -22.21
C MET A 448 -12.11 -7.67 -21.94
N PHE A 449 -12.95 -7.51 -20.90
CA PHE A 449 -14.05 -8.44 -20.64
C PHE A 449 -15.02 -8.56 -21.82
N LEU A 450 -15.34 -7.44 -22.49
CA LEU A 450 -16.15 -7.45 -23.70
C LEU A 450 -15.50 -8.28 -24.81
N VAL A 451 -14.21 -8.05 -25.07
CA VAL A 451 -13.43 -8.79 -26.08
C VAL A 451 -13.39 -10.28 -25.74
N GLY A 452 -13.11 -10.64 -24.48
CA GLY A 452 -13.07 -12.03 -24.04
C GLY A 452 -14.42 -12.74 -24.15
N GLY A 453 -15.52 -12.04 -23.86
CA GLY A 453 -16.88 -12.52 -24.10
C GLY A 453 -17.15 -12.80 -25.58
N SER A 454 -16.76 -11.89 -26.46
CA SER A 454 -16.92 -12.06 -27.91
C SER A 454 -16.07 -13.21 -28.47
N ILE A 455 -14.86 -13.40 -27.95
CA ILE A 455 -14.02 -14.55 -28.30
C ILE A 455 -14.72 -15.86 -27.88
N ALA A 456 -15.31 -15.89 -26.68
CA ALA A 456 -16.00 -17.07 -26.17
C ALA A 456 -17.26 -17.43 -26.96
N ASP A 457 -18.08 -16.45 -27.35
CA ASP A 457 -19.26 -16.71 -28.18
C ASP A 457 -18.89 -17.19 -29.59
N ARG A 458 -17.73 -16.77 -30.12
CA ARG A 458 -17.28 -17.09 -31.48
C ARG A 458 -16.53 -18.41 -31.58
N LEU A 459 -15.52 -18.61 -30.72
CA LEU A 459 -14.68 -19.81 -30.71
C LEU A 459 -15.29 -20.96 -29.89
N GLY A 460 -16.29 -20.66 -29.07
CA GLY A 460 -16.88 -21.57 -28.10
C GLY A 460 -16.32 -21.37 -26.69
N TYR A 461 -17.10 -21.78 -25.70
CA TYR A 461 -16.77 -21.52 -24.30
C TYR A 461 -15.57 -22.33 -23.82
N LYS A 462 -15.46 -23.61 -24.20
CA LYS A 462 -14.34 -24.47 -23.80
C LYS A 462 -12.97 -23.92 -24.27
N PRO A 463 -12.76 -23.56 -25.55
CA PRO A 463 -11.49 -22.97 -25.99
C PRO A 463 -11.11 -21.68 -25.25
N ALA A 464 -12.06 -20.77 -25.01
CA ALA A 464 -11.80 -19.53 -24.28
C ALA A 464 -11.37 -19.79 -22.82
N ILE A 465 -12.04 -20.74 -22.15
CA ILE A 465 -11.70 -21.18 -20.79
C ILE A 465 -10.28 -21.78 -20.76
N LEU A 466 -9.96 -22.70 -21.69
CA LEU A 466 -8.64 -23.31 -21.78
C LEU A 466 -7.54 -22.29 -22.07
N ALA A 467 -7.78 -21.37 -23.01
CA ALA A 467 -6.85 -20.29 -23.32
C ALA A 467 -6.59 -19.41 -22.10
N GLY A 468 -7.62 -19.05 -21.34
CA GLY A 468 -7.48 -18.31 -20.08
C GLY A 468 -6.66 -19.07 -19.03
N CYS A 469 -6.91 -20.36 -18.82
CA CYS A 469 -6.14 -21.15 -17.85
C CYS A 469 -4.67 -21.37 -18.28
N ALA A 470 -4.43 -21.64 -19.56
CA ALA A 470 -3.09 -21.78 -20.11
C ALA A 470 -2.31 -20.46 -20.00
N LEU A 471 -2.93 -19.33 -20.37
CA LEU A 471 -2.31 -18.02 -20.29
C LEU A 471 -2.01 -17.61 -18.83
N ARG A 472 -2.86 -17.98 -17.86
CA ARG A 472 -2.56 -17.80 -16.43
C ARG A 472 -1.41 -18.66 -15.95
N THR A 473 -1.26 -19.87 -16.48
CA THR A 473 -0.11 -20.75 -16.15
C THR A 473 1.19 -20.03 -16.50
N VAL A 474 1.29 -19.55 -17.75
CA VAL A 474 2.47 -18.81 -18.23
C VAL A 474 2.63 -17.49 -17.48
N GLY A 475 1.55 -16.73 -17.31
CA GLY A 475 1.59 -15.42 -16.66
C GLY A 475 2.01 -15.49 -15.19
N PHE A 476 1.51 -16.45 -14.41
CA PHE A 476 1.94 -16.62 -13.02
C PHE A 476 3.34 -17.17 -12.89
N ALA A 477 3.74 -18.13 -13.73
CA ALA A 477 5.13 -18.58 -13.77
C ALA A 477 6.07 -17.40 -14.08
N ALA A 478 5.76 -16.62 -15.13
CA ALA A 478 6.55 -15.44 -15.48
C ALA A 478 6.60 -14.41 -14.35
N LEU A 479 5.50 -14.13 -13.65
CA LEU A 479 5.52 -13.23 -12.49
C LEU A 479 6.44 -13.70 -11.35
N GLY A 480 6.67 -15.01 -11.20
CA GLY A 480 7.54 -15.58 -10.17
C GLY A 480 9.02 -15.55 -10.48
N PHE A 481 9.38 -15.51 -11.77
CA PHE A 481 10.78 -15.62 -12.24
C PHE A 481 11.26 -14.39 -13.02
N ALA A 482 10.40 -13.41 -13.26
CA ALA A 482 10.76 -12.22 -14.01
C ALA A 482 11.58 -11.22 -13.17
N ASP A 483 12.69 -10.80 -13.74
CA ASP A 483 13.63 -9.81 -13.22
C ASP A 483 13.59 -8.48 -13.99
N SER A 484 12.90 -8.44 -15.13
CA SER A 484 12.75 -7.24 -15.97
C SER A 484 11.33 -6.67 -15.94
N LEU A 485 11.24 -5.33 -15.91
CA LEU A 485 9.97 -4.61 -15.91
C LEU A 485 9.08 -4.99 -17.10
N LEU A 486 9.67 -5.16 -18.30
CA LEU A 486 8.90 -5.54 -19.48
C LEU A 486 8.24 -6.91 -19.32
N VAL A 487 8.97 -7.93 -18.85
CA VAL A 487 8.41 -9.27 -18.65
C VAL A 487 7.33 -9.23 -17.57
N LEU A 488 7.52 -8.45 -16.51
CA LEU A 488 6.51 -8.25 -15.46
C LEU A 488 5.25 -7.55 -15.98
N LEU A 489 5.39 -6.54 -16.87
CA LEU A 489 4.27 -5.89 -17.52
C LEU A 489 3.53 -6.85 -18.46
N LEU A 490 4.25 -7.65 -19.25
CA LEU A 490 3.66 -8.64 -20.14
C LEU A 490 2.98 -9.77 -19.37
N ALA A 491 3.61 -10.28 -18.30
CA ALA A 491 3.04 -11.30 -17.43
C ALA A 491 1.79 -10.78 -16.70
N SER A 492 1.84 -9.53 -16.25
CA SER A 492 0.69 -8.86 -15.65
C SER A 492 -0.45 -8.65 -16.65
N ALA A 493 -0.17 -8.14 -17.85
CA ALA A 493 -1.14 -8.02 -18.92
C ALA A 493 -1.74 -9.37 -19.31
N ALA A 494 -0.91 -10.42 -19.41
CA ALA A 494 -1.33 -11.78 -19.72
C ALA A 494 -2.27 -12.34 -18.64
N THR A 495 -1.94 -12.21 -17.35
CA THR A 495 -2.82 -12.69 -16.27
C THR A 495 -4.14 -11.92 -16.19
N GLY A 496 -4.14 -10.62 -16.51
CA GLY A 496 -5.34 -9.81 -16.59
C GLY A 496 -6.23 -10.21 -17.77
N PHE A 497 -5.68 -10.26 -18.97
CA PHE A 497 -6.38 -10.70 -20.18
C PHE A 497 -6.89 -12.14 -20.08
N ALA A 498 -6.12 -13.03 -19.46
CA ALA A 498 -6.56 -14.39 -19.19
C ALA A 498 -7.82 -14.44 -18.31
N GLY A 499 -7.94 -13.54 -17.34
CA GLY A 499 -9.17 -13.38 -16.56
C GLY A 499 -10.34 -12.88 -17.41
N ALA A 500 -10.07 -12.03 -18.40
CA ALA A 500 -11.07 -11.52 -19.34
C ALA A 500 -11.61 -12.59 -20.30
N LEU A 501 -10.76 -13.51 -20.76
CA LEU A 501 -11.17 -14.68 -21.54
C LEU A 501 -12.01 -15.66 -20.70
N PHE A 502 -11.64 -15.82 -19.43
CA PHE A 502 -12.19 -16.85 -18.57
C PHE A 502 -13.57 -16.50 -17.99
N ASN A 503 -13.71 -15.33 -17.34
CA ASN A 503 -14.90 -15.04 -16.51
C ASN A 503 -16.22 -15.02 -17.31
N PRO A 504 -16.33 -14.33 -18.46
CA PRO A 504 -17.57 -14.33 -19.24
C PRO A 504 -17.88 -15.72 -19.82
N ALA A 505 -16.86 -16.45 -20.27
CA ALA A 505 -17.00 -17.79 -20.83
C ALA A 505 -17.53 -18.80 -19.81
N VAL A 506 -16.99 -18.81 -18.58
CA VAL A 506 -17.47 -19.72 -17.53
C VAL A 506 -18.90 -19.41 -17.11
N ARG A 507 -19.28 -18.13 -17.00
CA ARG A 507 -20.66 -17.77 -16.66
C ARG A 507 -21.65 -18.17 -17.74
N ALA A 508 -21.30 -17.93 -19.01
CA ALA A 508 -22.12 -18.36 -20.14
C ALA A 508 -22.23 -19.89 -20.24
N TYR A 509 -21.11 -20.61 -20.04
CA TYR A 509 -21.11 -22.07 -19.97
C TYR A 509 -22.00 -22.57 -18.83
N LEU A 510 -21.82 -22.02 -17.62
CA LEU A 510 -22.60 -22.42 -16.45
C LEU A 510 -24.09 -22.17 -16.66
N ALA A 511 -24.46 -21.04 -17.24
CA ALA A 511 -25.85 -20.73 -17.57
C ALA A 511 -26.45 -21.72 -18.57
N GLN A 512 -25.69 -22.13 -19.59
CA GLN A 512 -26.14 -23.08 -20.59
C GLN A 512 -26.34 -24.49 -19.99
N ASP A 513 -25.36 -24.99 -19.24
CA ASP A 513 -25.40 -26.36 -18.70
C ASP A 513 -26.26 -26.50 -17.43
N ALA A 514 -26.53 -25.41 -16.71
CA ALA A 514 -27.42 -25.45 -15.54
C ALA A 514 -28.92 -25.52 -15.92
N GLY A 515 -29.28 -25.29 -17.19
CA GLY A 515 -30.67 -25.33 -17.65
C GLY A 515 -31.58 -24.40 -16.83
N ASP A 516 -32.69 -24.91 -16.30
CA ASP A 516 -33.63 -24.14 -15.48
C ASP A 516 -33.13 -23.85 -14.05
N ARG A 517 -32.02 -24.47 -13.65
CA ARG A 517 -31.42 -24.34 -12.31
C ARG A 517 -30.31 -23.28 -12.27
N ARG A 518 -30.29 -22.31 -13.19
CA ARG A 518 -29.25 -21.26 -13.30
C ARG A 518 -29.01 -20.52 -11.99
N VAL A 519 -30.08 -20.10 -11.33
CA VAL A 519 -30.02 -19.37 -10.05
C VAL A 519 -29.34 -20.21 -8.96
N ASP A 520 -29.63 -21.52 -8.89
CA ASP A 520 -29.00 -22.41 -7.91
C ASP A 520 -27.51 -22.61 -8.23
N ALA A 521 -27.19 -22.75 -9.53
CA ALA A 521 -25.83 -22.89 -10.00
C ALA A 521 -24.98 -21.64 -9.71
N PHE A 522 -25.51 -20.44 -9.96
CA PHE A 522 -24.81 -19.18 -9.63
C PHE A 522 -24.66 -18.97 -8.12
N ALA A 523 -25.63 -19.38 -7.31
CA ALA A 523 -25.48 -19.33 -5.85
C ALA A 523 -24.34 -20.24 -5.38
N LEU A 524 -24.25 -21.49 -5.86
CA LEU A 524 -23.11 -22.36 -5.57
C LEU A 524 -21.81 -21.79 -6.11
N PHE A 525 -21.82 -21.23 -7.32
CA PHE A 525 -20.65 -20.62 -7.94
C PHE A 525 -20.06 -19.50 -7.07
N ASN A 526 -20.92 -18.67 -6.46
CA ASN A 526 -20.48 -17.64 -5.53
C ASN A 526 -19.88 -18.22 -4.23
N VAL A 527 -20.43 -19.32 -3.70
CA VAL A 527 -19.83 -19.99 -2.53
C VAL A 527 -18.41 -20.46 -2.82
N PHE A 528 -18.19 -21.12 -3.96
CA PHE A 528 -16.86 -21.60 -4.36
C PHE A 528 -15.90 -20.44 -4.65
N TYR A 529 -16.39 -19.37 -5.28
CA TYR A 529 -15.63 -18.12 -5.48
C TYR A 529 -15.13 -17.54 -4.15
N GLN A 530 -16.02 -17.32 -3.19
CA GLN A 530 -15.68 -16.73 -1.88
C GLN A 530 -14.80 -17.65 -1.03
N THR A 531 -15.02 -18.96 -1.12
CA THR A 531 -14.16 -19.96 -0.46
C THR A 531 -12.73 -19.88 -1.00
N GLY A 532 -12.55 -19.72 -2.31
CA GLY A 532 -11.23 -19.54 -2.91
C GLY A 532 -10.53 -18.25 -2.47
N ILE A 533 -11.28 -17.14 -2.39
CA ILE A 533 -10.78 -15.85 -1.88
C ILE A 533 -10.30 -15.97 -0.43
N LEU A 534 -11.02 -16.75 0.40
CA LEU A 534 -10.69 -16.95 1.81
C LEU A 534 -9.44 -17.84 1.98
N ILE A 535 -9.38 -18.96 1.26
CA ILE A 535 -8.32 -19.96 1.41
C ILE A 535 -7.01 -19.49 0.74
N GLY A 536 -7.09 -18.80 -0.40
CA GLY A 536 -5.93 -18.38 -1.19
C GLY A 536 -4.86 -17.68 -0.35
N PRO A 537 -5.15 -16.53 0.29
CA PRO A 537 -4.17 -15.81 1.09
C PRO A 537 -3.56 -16.65 2.22
N LEU A 538 -4.30 -17.57 2.83
CA LEU A 538 -3.77 -18.44 3.89
C LEU A 538 -2.70 -19.40 3.34
N ILE A 539 -2.95 -19.99 2.16
CA ILE A 539 -1.96 -20.82 1.46
C ILE A 539 -0.77 -19.96 1.04
N GLY A 540 -1.03 -18.78 0.48
CA GLY A 540 0.00 -17.84 0.06
C GLY A 540 0.92 -17.42 1.20
N MET A 541 0.36 -17.16 2.38
CA MET A 541 1.10 -16.85 3.61
C MET A 541 2.01 -18.00 4.05
N ALA A 542 1.58 -19.26 3.89
CA ALA A 542 2.42 -20.41 4.22
C ALA A 542 3.57 -20.58 3.20
N LEU A 543 3.29 -20.40 1.90
CA LEU A 543 4.26 -20.59 0.82
C LEU A 543 5.27 -19.44 0.72
N ILE A 544 4.86 -18.19 1.00
CA ILE A 544 5.75 -17.02 0.96
C ILE A 544 6.85 -17.07 2.04
N ALA A 545 6.69 -17.91 3.06
CA ALA A 545 7.75 -18.17 4.04
C ALA A 545 8.97 -18.87 3.43
N VAL A 546 8.82 -19.52 2.26
CA VAL A 546 9.91 -20.13 1.49
C VAL A 546 10.45 -19.12 0.49
N ASP A 547 9.66 -18.79 -0.53
CA ASP A 547 9.97 -17.76 -1.52
C ASP A 547 8.74 -17.41 -2.36
N PHE A 548 8.71 -16.24 -3.00
CA PHE A 548 7.62 -15.86 -3.90
C PHE A 548 7.56 -16.73 -5.17
N SER A 549 8.70 -17.14 -5.72
CA SER A 549 8.76 -18.02 -6.88
C SER A 549 8.07 -19.36 -6.61
N VAL A 550 8.06 -19.84 -5.35
CA VAL A 550 7.31 -21.02 -4.92
C VAL A 550 5.81 -20.77 -4.97
N VAL A 551 5.33 -19.63 -4.45
CA VAL A 551 3.91 -19.23 -4.54
C VAL A 551 3.46 -19.18 -6.00
N ALA A 552 4.26 -18.55 -6.85
CA ALA A 552 4.03 -18.41 -8.29
C ALA A 552 4.05 -19.76 -9.02
N SER A 553 4.99 -20.65 -8.68
CA SER A 553 5.09 -21.98 -9.26
C SER A 553 3.91 -22.87 -8.86
N VAL A 554 3.49 -22.83 -7.60
CA VAL A 554 2.29 -23.55 -7.14
C VAL A 554 1.04 -22.99 -7.84
N ALA A 555 0.95 -21.67 -8.03
CA ALA A 555 -0.15 -21.06 -8.78
C ALA A 555 -0.18 -21.57 -10.22
N ALA A 556 0.96 -21.50 -10.91
CA ALA A 556 1.10 -22.00 -12.27
C ALA A 556 0.75 -23.48 -12.37
N ALA A 557 1.22 -24.32 -11.45
CA ALA A 557 0.91 -25.75 -11.41
C ALA A 557 -0.60 -26.02 -11.23
N LEU A 558 -1.30 -25.26 -10.37
CA LEU A 558 -2.75 -25.36 -10.22
C LEU A 558 -3.47 -24.99 -11.52
N PHE A 559 -3.06 -23.91 -12.20
CA PHE A 559 -3.65 -23.52 -13.48
C PHE A 559 -3.35 -24.52 -14.60
N LEU A 560 -2.16 -25.12 -14.60
CA LEU A 560 -1.79 -26.17 -15.55
C LEU A 560 -2.66 -27.42 -15.34
N ALA A 561 -2.80 -27.87 -14.09
CA ALA A 561 -3.65 -28.99 -13.73
C ALA A 561 -5.11 -28.74 -14.13
N LEU A 562 -5.63 -27.53 -13.89
CA LEU A 562 -6.95 -27.12 -14.36
C LEU A 562 -7.06 -27.13 -15.88
N THR A 563 -6.03 -26.67 -16.60
CA THR A 563 -6.02 -26.68 -18.07
C THR A 563 -6.15 -28.11 -18.59
N VAL A 564 -5.37 -29.05 -18.04
CA VAL A 564 -5.43 -30.47 -18.41
C VAL A 564 -6.77 -31.10 -18.03
N LEU A 565 -7.27 -30.84 -16.82
CA LEU A 565 -8.55 -31.37 -16.35
C LEU A 565 -9.71 -30.92 -17.25
N GLN A 566 -9.75 -29.64 -17.60
CA GLN A 566 -10.80 -29.09 -18.46
C GLN A 566 -10.66 -29.55 -19.91
N ALA A 567 -9.43 -29.72 -20.41
CA ALA A 567 -9.21 -30.24 -21.75
C ALA A 567 -9.81 -31.65 -21.91
N ARG A 568 -9.64 -32.49 -20.89
CA ARG A 568 -10.15 -33.87 -20.87
C ARG A 568 -11.62 -33.99 -20.51
N ALA A 569 -12.08 -33.26 -19.51
CA ALA A 569 -13.37 -33.53 -18.87
C ALA A 569 -14.48 -32.54 -19.24
N LEU A 570 -14.17 -31.35 -19.77
CA LEU A 570 -15.19 -30.34 -20.12
C LEU A 570 -15.73 -30.60 -21.54
N PRO A 571 -17.04 -30.80 -21.74
CA PRO A 571 -17.64 -30.93 -23.07
C PRO A 571 -17.48 -29.67 -23.93
N ALA A 572 -17.47 -29.83 -25.25
CA ALA A 572 -17.48 -28.70 -26.17
C ALA A 572 -18.91 -28.13 -26.27
N ARG A 573 -19.15 -26.96 -25.67
CA ARG A 573 -20.38 -26.19 -25.82
C ARG A 573 -20.13 -24.92 -26.64
N ARG A 574 -21.04 -24.62 -27.56
CA ARG A 574 -21.06 -23.40 -28.37
C ARG A 574 -22.37 -22.65 -28.15
N ALA A 575 -22.32 -21.33 -28.30
CA ALA A 575 -23.51 -20.52 -28.38
C ALA A 575 -24.39 -20.99 -29.57
N PRO A 576 -25.73 -20.91 -29.48
CA PRO A 576 -26.62 -21.20 -30.61
C PRO A 576 -26.18 -20.42 -31.86
N ALA A 577 -26.19 -21.08 -33.02
CA ALA A 577 -25.66 -20.53 -34.27
C ALA A 577 -26.35 -19.21 -34.66
N VAL A 578 -25.75 -18.08 -34.29
CA VAL A 578 -25.99 -16.81 -34.97
C VAL A 578 -25.24 -16.91 -36.30
N GLN A 579 -25.86 -16.51 -37.41
CA GLN A 579 -25.24 -16.48 -38.74
C GLN A 579 -23.99 -15.56 -38.69
N GLN A 580 -22.83 -16.13 -38.37
CA GLN A 580 -21.62 -15.36 -38.08
C GLN A 580 -21.04 -14.80 -39.38
N ARG A 581 -21.09 -13.48 -39.55
CA ARG A 581 -20.27 -12.78 -40.56
C ARG A 581 -18.81 -12.82 -40.11
N ALA A 582 -17.93 -13.33 -40.98
CA ALA A 582 -16.49 -13.40 -40.70
C ALA A 582 -15.86 -11.99 -40.59
N GLY A 583 -14.83 -11.85 -39.74
CA GLY A 583 -14.02 -10.63 -39.61
C GLY A 583 -14.45 -9.63 -38.53
N VAL A 584 -13.70 -8.51 -38.46
CA VAL A 584 -13.86 -7.42 -37.47
C VAL A 584 -15.22 -6.74 -37.57
N LEU A 585 -15.74 -6.56 -38.79
CA LEU A 585 -17.06 -5.99 -39.04
C LEU A 585 -18.19 -6.82 -38.40
N GLY A 586 -18.01 -8.14 -38.30
CA GLY A 586 -18.92 -9.00 -37.55
C GLY A 586 -18.87 -8.73 -36.05
N VAL A 587 -17.69 -8.50 -35.46
CA VAL A 587 -17.55 -8.25 -34.01
C VAL A 587 -18.25 -6.94 -33.65
N LEU A 588 -18.04 -5.91 -34.46
CA LEU A 588 -18.68 -4.62 -34.29
C LEU A 588 -20.21 -4.71 -34.45
N ALA A 589 -20.71 -5.57 -35.34
CA ALA A 589 -22.14 -5.84 -35.46
C ALA A 589 -22.69 -6.55 -34.22
N ASP A 590 -22.00 -7.55 -33.67
CA ASP A 590 -22.37 -8.21 -32.42
C ASP A 590 -22.43 -7.21 -31.26
N TRP A 591 -21.41 -6.35 -31.13
CA TRP A 591 -21.37 -5.30 -30.11
C TRP A 591 -22.52 -4.30 -30.28
N ARG A 592 -22.80 -3.89 -31.52
CA ARG A 592 -23.94 -3.02 -31.82
C ARG A 592 -25.26 -3.68 -31.43
N THR A 593 -25.44 -4.98 -31.65
CA THR A 593 -26.63 -5.72 -31.23
C THR A 593 -26.79 -5.70 -29.71
N VAL A 594 -25.72 -5.97 -28.96
CA VAL A 594 -25.74 -5.96 -27.48
C VAL A 594 -26.05 -4.56 -26.95
N VAL A 595 -25.41 -3.52 -27.50
CA VAL A 595 -25.62 -2.12 -27.08
C VAL A 595 -26.98 -1.58 -27.51
N ALA A 596 -27.54 -2.08 -28.62
CA ALA A 596 -28.89 -1.71 -29.08
C ALA A 596 -30.00 -2.28 -28.19
N ASN A 597 -29.71 -3.31 -27.40
CA ASN A 597 -30.66 -3.88 -26.44
C ASN A 597 -30.87 -2.92 -25.26
N ARG A 598 -31.86 -2.03 -25.39
CA ARG A 598 -32.17 -1.00 -24.38
C ARG A 598 -32.48 -1.61 -23.00
N GLY A 599 -33.21 -2.72 -22.96
CA GLY A 599 -33.52 -3.40 -21.68
C GLY A 599 -32.26 -3.86 -20.96
N PHE A 600 -31.34 -4.47 -21.69
CA PHE A 600 -30.03 -4.89 -21.17
C PHE A 600 -29.15 -3.72 -20.73
N VAL A 601 -29.04 -2.67 -21.54
CA VAL A 601 -28.17 -1.51 -21.23
C VAL A 601 -28.68 -0.77 -20.00
N VAL A 602 -29.98 -0.47 -19.93
CA VAL A 602 -30.57 0.21 -18.77
C VAL A 602 -30.43 -0.64 -17.51
N PHE A 603 -30.67 -1.95 -17.60
CA PHE A 603 -30.43 -2.89 -16.50
C PHE A 603 -28.96 -2.87 -16.05
N THR A 604 -28.01 -2.91 -16.99
CA THR A 604 -26.57 -2.92 -16.69
C THR A 604 -26.14 -1.64 -15.98
N ILE A 605 -26.56 -0.47 -16.47
CA ILE A 605 -26.25 0.83 -15.84
C ILE A 605 -26.87 0.91 -14.44
N ALA A 606 -28.12 0.48 -14.28
CA ALA A 606 -28.79 0.47 -12.98
C ALA A 606 -28.09 -0.47 -11.98
N MET A 607 -27.61 -1.63 -12.42
CA MET A 607 -26.90 -2.58 -11.57
C MET A 607 -25.46 -2.18 -11.26
N ALA A 608 -24.81 -1.33 -12.08
CA ALA A 608 -23.42 -0.90 -11.85
C ALA A 608 -23.22 -0.29 -10.45
N GLY A 609 -24.22 0.44 -9.95
CA GLY A 609 -24.19 0.99 -8.58
C GLY A 609 -24.09 -0.09 -7.49
N SER A 610 -24.69 -1.28 -7.68
CA SER A 610 -24.56 -2.39 -6.71
C SER A 610 -23.12 -2.86 -6.53
N TYR A 611 -22.32 -2.80 -7.60
CA TYR A 611 -20.90 -3.13 -7.55
C TYR A 611 -20.11 -2.04 -6.82
N VAL A 612 -20.44 -0.76 -7.02
CA VAL A 612 -19.88 0.35 -6.24
C VAL A 612 -20.12 0.11 -4.76
N LEU A 613 -21.36 -0.22 -4.36
CA LEU A 613 -21.70 -0.51 -2.97
C LEU A 613 -20.88 -1.68 -2.41
N ASN A 614 -20.87 -2.82 -3.11
CA ASN A 614 -20.17 -4.01 -2.65
C ASN A 614 -18.64 -3.79 -2.53
N PHE A 615 -18.06 -2.97 -3.40
CA PHE A 615 -16.63 -2.68 -3.35
C PHE A 615 -16.20 -1.88 -2.11
N GLN A 616 -17.13 -1.23 -1.41
CA GLN A 616 -16.82 -0.47 -0.19
C GLN A 616 -16.37 -1.33 0.98
N VAL A 617 -16.62 -2.65 0.94
CA VAL A 617 -16.03 -3.63 1.89
C VAL A 617 -14.51 -3.59 1.84
N TYR A 618 -13.92 -3.21 0.70
CA TYR A 618 -12.47 -3.17 0.49
C TYR A 618 -11.85 -1.77 0.63
N LEU A 619 -12.67 -0.70 0.65
CA LEU A 619 -12.18 0.68 0.63
C LEU A 619 -12.69 1.49 1.83
N ALA A 620 -13.94 1.98 1.76
CA ALA A 620 -14.45 2.96 2.71
C ALA A 620 -14.64 2.38 4.13
N ILE A 621 -15.23 1.17 4.23
CA ILE A 621 -15.58 0.59 5.53
C ILE A 621 -14.33 0.30 6.38
N PRO A 622 -13.27 -0.35 5.85
CA PRO A 622 -12.02 -0.53 6.60
C PRO A 622 -11.40 0.78 7.08
N LEU A 623 -11.42 1.83 6.27
CA LEU A 623 -10.85 3.14 6.64
C LEU A 623 -11.63 3.79 7.79
N ALA A 624 -12.96 3.80 7.72
CA ALA A 624 -13.82 4.36 8.75
C ALA A 624 -13.66 3.66 10.11
N VAL A 625 -13.52 2.32 10.07
CA VAL A 625 -13.28 1.52 11.28
C VAL A 625 -11.89 1.78 11.84
N GLN A 626 -10.86 1.88 11.00
CA GLN A 626 -9.51 2.21 11.48
C GLN A 626 -9.46 3.58 12.14
N ASP A 627 -10.11 4.58 11.55
CA ASP A 627 -10.22 5.93 12.10
C ASP A 627 -10.95 5.91 13.44
N SER A 628 -12.13 5.30 13.50
CA SER A 628 -12.94 5.21 14.73
C SER A 628 -12.26 4.42 15.85
N VAL A 629 -11.54 3.34 15.53
CA VAL A 629 -10.74 2.59 16.52
C VAL A 629 -9.60 3.45 17.06
N ALA A 630 -8.98 4.29 16.22
CA ALA A 630 -7.97 5.24 16.68
C ALA A 630 -8.59 6.34 17.56
N THR A 631 -9.79 6.85 17.23
CA THR A 631 -10.53 7.82 18.06
C THR A 631 -10.87 7.24 19.44
N ALA A 632 -11.19 5.95 19.51
CA ALA A 632 -11.48 5.24 20.76
C ALA A 632 -10.24 4.95 21.63
N GLY A 633 -9.07 5.52 21.30
CA GLY A 633 -7.83 5.37 22.07
C GLY A 633 -7.12 4.02 21.87
N LEU A 634 -7.54 3.21 20.90
CA LEU A 634 -6.95 1.92 20.61
C LEU A 634 -5.82 2.03 19.57
N GLY A 635 -4.76 1.25 19.79
CA GLY A 635 -3.61 1.24 18.88
C GLY A 635 -3.91 0.64 17.50
N SER A 636 -3.04 0.93 16.53
CA SER A 636 -3.17 0.45 15.14
C SER A 636 -3.22 -1.08 15.00
N ASP A 637 -2.69 -1.84 15.98
CA ASP A 637 -2.76 -3.30 15.97
C ASP A 637 -4.22 -3.77 16.12
N SER A 638 -4.99 -3.15 17.02
CA SER A 638 -6.42 -3.42 17.19
C SER A 638 -7.20 -3.07 15.92
N GLY A 639 -6.90 -1.94 15.28
CA GLY A 639 -7.55 -1.55 14.02
C GLY A 639 -7.36 -2.56 12.89
N ASN A 640 -6.16 -3.14 12.76
CA ASN A 640 -5.89 -4.18 11.75
C ASN A 640 -6.65 -5.49 12.03
N VAL A 641 -6.69 -5.91 13.30
CA VAL A 641 -7.45 -7.10 13.72
C VAL A 641 -8.95 -6.91 13.45
N THR A 642 -9.48 -5.73 13.75
CA THR A 642 -10.88 -5.39 13.48
C THR A 642 -11.19 -5.44 11.98
N VAL A 643 -10.31 -4.90 11.14
CA VAL A 643 -10.48 -4.97 9.67
C VAL A 643 -10.45 -6.42 9.18
N ALA A 644 -9.55 -7.25 9.69
CA ALA A 644 -9.52 -8.68 9.33
C ALA A 644 -10.83 -9.39 9.72
N ALA A 645 -11.40 -9.05 10.88
CA ALA A 645 -12.69 -9.59 11.31
C ALA A 645 -13.86 -9.17 10.39
N LEU A 646 -13.85 -7.97 9.78
CA LEU A 646 -14.86 -7.54 8.81
C LEU A 646 -14.90 -8.48 7.60
N PHE A 647 -13.73 -8.80 7.03
CA PHE A 647 -13.62 -9.75 5.92
C PHE A 647 -14.06 -11.15 6.32
N GLY A 648 -13.74 -11.58 7.55
CA GLY A 648 -14.22 -12.83 8.11
C GLY A 648 -15.75 -12.92 8.18
N VAL A 649 -16.43 -11.84 8.62
CA VAL A 649 -17.90 -11.77 8.64
C VAL A 649 -18.48 -11.84 7.22
N SER A 650 -17.92 -11.08 6.26
CA SER A 650 -18.38 -11.12 4.87
C SER A 650 -18.27 -12.53 4.26
N ALA A 651 -17.11 -13.17 4.43
CA ALA A 651 -16.87 -14.52 3.94
C ALA A 651 -17.79 -15.54 4.61
N LEU A 652 -18.03 -15.42 5.93
CA LEU A 652 -18.93 -16.32 6.65
C LEU A 652 -20.37 -16.22 6.14
N VAL A 653 -20.88 -14.99 5.97
CA VAL A 653 -22.23 -14.75 5.44
C VAL A 653 -22.35 -15.30 4.01
N ALA A 654 -21.35 -15.08 3.16
CA ALA A 654 -21.37 -15.58 1.80
C ALA A 654 -21.23 -17.11 1.71
N ILE A 655 -20.37 -17.74 2.50
CA ILE A 655 -20.15 -19.20 2.41
C ILE A 655 -21.31 -19.97 3.07
N VAL A 656 -21.78 -19.52 4.24
CA VAL A 656 -22.80 -20.24 5.03
C VAL A 656 -24.23 -19.82 4.63
N GLY A 657 -24.40 -18.53 4.31
CA GLY A 657 -25.71 -17.93 4.04
C GLY A 657 -26.19 -18.07 2.60
N GLN A 658 -25.29 -18.00 1.61
CA GLN A 658 -25.65 -17.86 0.19
C GLN A 658 -26.72 -18.84 -0.28
N VAL A 659 -26.49 -20.16 -0.14
CA VAL A 659 -27.43 -21.18 -0.63
C VAL A 659 -28.81 -21.04 0.04
N ARG A 660 -28.84 -20.84 1.35
CA ARG A 660 -30.10 -20.71 2.12
C ARG A 660 -30.87 -19.45 1.78
N VAL A 661 -30.15 -18.34 1.67
CA VAL A 661 -30.73 -17.04 1.30
C VAL A 661 -31.32 -17.12 -0.09
N THR A 662 -30.59 -17.71 -1.05
CA THR A 662 -31.10 -17.94 -2.40
C THR A 662 -32.35 -18.83 -2.41
N ASP A 663 -32.37 -19.93 -1.66
CA ASP A 663 -33.55 -20.81 -1.58
C ASP A 663 -34.77 -20.14 -0.98
N TRP A 664 -34.54 -19.35 0.06
CA TRP A 664 -35.58 -18.59 0.72
C TRP A 664 -36.16 -17.54 -0.23
N ALA A 665 -35.30 -16.86 -0.99
CA ALA A 665 -35.70 -15.86 -1.99
C ALA A 665 -36.44 -16.50 -3.16
N LYS A 666 -35.91 -17.58 -3.76
CA LYS A 666 -36.54 -18.29 -4.90
C LYS A 666 -37.94 -18.79 -4.60
N ARG A 667 -38.19 -19.19 -3.34
CA ARG A 667 -39.52 -19.68 -2.92
C ARG A 667 -40.55 -18.57 -2.74
N ARG A 668 -40.13 -17.33 -2.60
CA ARG A 668 -41.02 -16.20 -2.32
C ARG A 668 -41.15 -15.24 -3.49
N TRP A 669 -40.08 -15.08 -4.27
CA TRP A 669 -39.91 -13.96 -5.18
C TRP A 669 -39.31 -14.41 -6.52
N ASP A 670 -39.72 -13.73 -7.58
CA ASP A 670 -39.06 -13.78 -8.88
C ASP A 670 -37.88 -12.79 -8.96
N ALA A 671 -37.20 -12.72 -10.10
CA ALA A 671 -36.07 -11.79 -10.28
C ALA A 671 -36.49 -10.32 -10.22
N ALA A 672 -37.65 -9.97 -10.79
CA ALA A 672 -38.17 -8.60 -10.80
C ALA A 672 -38.45 -8.06 -9.39
N GLN A 673 -38.70 -8.96 -8.45
CA GLN A 673 -38.93 -8.66 -7.05
C GLN A 673 -37.70 -8.85 -6.16
N ALA A 674 -36.89 -9.88 -6.40
CA ALA A 674 -35.72 -10.21 -5.59
C ALA A 674 -34.61 -9.15 -5.75
N LEU A 675 -34.37 -8.67 -6.98
CA LEU A 675 -33.31 -7.70 -7.26
C LEU A 675 -33.53 -6.35 -6.55
N PRO A 676 -34.69 -5.67 -6.69
CA PRO A 676 -34.92 -4.42 -5.96
C PRO A 676 -34.83 -4.58 -4.45
N ARG A 677 -35.38 -5.68 -3.90
CA ARG A 677 -35.35 -5.94 -2.45
C ARG A 677 -33.92 -6.16 -1.94
N GLY A 678 -33.12 -6.93 -2.68
CA GLY A 678 -31.71 -7.12 -2.37
C GLY A 678 -30.92 -5.80 -2.43
N LEU A 679 -31.17 -4.97 -3.45
CA LEU A 679 -30.57 -3.63 -3.57
C LEU A 679 -31.01 -2.70 -2.44
N THR A 680 -32.27 -2.77 -1.99
CA THR A 680 -32.73 -2.04 -0.80
C THR A 680 -31.98 -2.49 0.46
N VAL A 681 -31.74 -3.78 0.63
CA VAL A 681 -30.90 -4.28 1.74
C VAL A 681 -29.48 -3.73 1.64
N MET A 682 -28.88 -3.70 0.45
CA MET A 682 -27.55 -3.10 0.23
C MET A 682 -27.54 -1.59 0.51
N ALA A 683 -28.59 -0.87 0.15
CA ALA A 683 -28.75 0.56 0.42
C ALA A 683 -28.80 0.84 1.93
N LEU A 684 -29.65 0.11 2.65
CA LEU A 684 -29.82 0.25 4.10
C LEU A 684 -28.59 -0.23 4.89
N ALA A 685 -27.74 -1.08 4.29
CA ALA A 685 -26.52 -1.56 4.92
C ALA A 685 -25.54 -0.44 5.32
N PHE A 686 -25.61 0.73 4.68
CA PHE A 686 -24.74 1.87 5.01
C PHE A 686 -25.27 2.76 6.14
N LEU A 687 -26.46 2.50 6.68
CA LEU A 687 -26.98 3.29 7.81
C LEU A 687 -26.31 2.95 9.15
N PRO A 688 -26.05 1.67 9.51
CA PRO A 688 -25.39 1.34 10.78
C PRO A 688 -24.02 2.00 10.95
N ILE A 689 -23.22 2.12 9.88
CA ILE A 689 -21.85 2.68 9.98
C ILE A 689 -21.82 4.13 10.46
N LEU A 690 -22.92 4.88 10.31
CA LEU A 690 -23.07 6.25 10.85
C LEU A 690 -22.96 6.28 12.38
N ALA A 691 -23.23 5.15 13.06
CA ALA A 691 -23.06 5.03 14.50
C ALA A 691 -21.60 4.81 14.94
N THR A 692 -20.67 4.53 14.02
CA THR A 692 -19.27 4.21 14.37
C THR A 692 -18.56 5.38 15.06
N PRO A 693 -18.56 6.62 14.51
CA PRO A 693 -17.92 7.77 15.16
C PRO A 693 -18.50 8.14 16.55
N PRO A 694 -19.83 8.22 16.76
CA PRO A 694 -20.36 8.54 18.09
C PRO A 694 -20.13 7.43 19.10
N VAL A 695 -20.16 6.14 18.69
CA VAL A 695 -19.81 5.02 19.58
C VAL A 695 -18.34 5.10 19.99
N ALA A 696 -17.43 5.40 19.05
CA ALA A 696 -16.01 5.59 19.35
C ALA A 696 -15.75 6.76 20.31
N GLY A 697 -16.46 7.88 20.14
CA GLY A 697 -16.41 9.00 21.07
C GLY A 697 -16.89 8.63 22.48
N ALA A 698 -17.98 7.87 22.58
CA ALA A 698 -18.57 7.47 23.86
C ALA A 698 -17.70 6.50 24.68
N VAL A 699 -16.87 5.69 24.01
CA VAL A 699 -15.99 4.70 24.68
C VAL A 699 -14.55 5.15 24.83
N ARG A 700 -14.19 6.35 24.37
CA ARG A 700 -12.82 6.86 24.39
C ARG A 700 -12.18 6.83 25.78
N ASP A 701 -12.97 7.12 26.81
CA ASP A 701 -12.52 7.14 28.21
C ASP A 701 -12.99 5.89 28.99
N SER A 702 -13.43 4.84 28.29
CA SER A 702 -13.89 3.61 28.92
C SER A 702 -12.73 2.82 29.54
N THR A 703 -12.93 2.30 30.75
CA THR A 703 -12.01 1.37 31.42
C THR A 703 -12.21 -0.08 30.99
N ALA A 704 -13.09 -0.34 30.03
CA ALA A 704 -13.37 -1.68 29.52
C ALA A 704 -12.13 -2.30 28.84
N PRO A 705 -12.04 -3.64 28.76
CA PRO A 705 -10.94 -4.31 28.07
C PRO A 705 -10.82 -3.83 26.61
N PRO A 706 -9.60 -3.63 26.06
CA PRO A 706 -9.38 -3.13 24.70
C PRO A 706 -10.11 -3.92 23.61
N LEU A 707 -10.27 -5.24 23.81
CA LEU A 707 -11.04 -6.11 22.91
C LEU A 707 -12.54 -5.80 22.94
N ALA A 708 -13.10 -5.46 24.11
CA ALA A 708 -14.51 -5.09 24.25
C ALA A 708 -14.78 -3.72 23.61
N VAL A 709 -13.87 -2.76 23.83
CA VAL A 709 -13.93 -1.43 23.17
C VAL A 709 -13.83 -1.61 21.65
N ALA A 710 -12.87 -2.40 21.17
CA ALA A 710 -12.71 -2.67 19.74
C ALA A 710 -13.96 -3.34 19.15
N ALA A 711 -14.55 -4.32 19.85
CA ALA A 711 -15.77 -4.99 19.41
C ALA A 711 -16.96 -4.03 19.35
N LEU A 712 -17.11 -3.13 20.33
CA LEU A 712 -18.22 -2.18 20.35
C LEU A 712 -18.09 -1.14 19.23
N VAL A 713 -16.90 -0.58 19.03
CA VAL A 713 -16.61 0.35 17.91
C VAL A 713 -16.80 -0.35 16.56
N ALA A 714 -16.43 -1.63 16.46
CA ALA A 714 -16.57 -2.40 15.23
C ALA A 714 -18.00 -2.83 14.92
N ALA A 715 -18.87 -2.98 15.93
CA ALA A 715 -20.18 -3.59 15.78
C ALA A 715 -21.04 -2.96 14.67
N PRO A 716 -21.13 -1.62 14.53
CA PRO A 716 -21.92 -1.03 13.46
C PRO A 716 -21.35 -1.35 12.07
N ALA A 717 -20.03 -1.33 11.91
CA ALA A 717 -19.37 -1.70 10.66
C ALA A 717 -19.50 -3.20 10.34
N MET A 718 -19.41 -4.08 11.35
CA MET A 718 -19.66 -5.52 11.18
C MET A 718 -21.09 -5.78 10.71
N LEU A 719 -22.07 -5.07 11.26
CA LEU A 719 -23.46 -5.13 10.83
C LEU A 719 -23.62 -4.63 9.39
N THR A 720 -22.98 -3.51 9.03
CA THR A 720 -22.93 -3.01 7.65
C THR A 720 -22.40 -4.05 6.68
N VAL A 721 -21.26 -4.69 6.98
CA VAL A 721 -20.66 -5.72 6.12
C VAL A 721 -21.55 -6.96 6.03
N ALA A 722 -22.18 -7.38 7.13
CA ALA A 722 -23.10 -8.52 7.15
C ALA A 722 -24.34 -8.25 6.29
N LEU A 723 -24.97 -7.07 6.41
CA LEU A 723 -26.13 -6.66 5.61
C LEU A 723 -25.77 -6.52 4.12
N LEU A 724 -24.62 -5.96 3.80
CA LEU A 724 -24.15 -5.82 2.42
C LEU A 724 -23.87 -7.19 1.79
N SER A 725 -23.30 -8.12 2.56
CA SER A 725 -23.07 -9.50 2.12
C SER A 725 -24.39 -10.27 1.93
N LEU A 726 -25.38 -10.05 2.81
CA LEU A 726 -26.73 -10.59 2.67
C LEU A 726 -27.44 -10.04 1.43
N GLY A 727 -27.37 -8.72 1.21
CA GLY A 727 -27.91 -8.07 0.01
C GLY A 727 -27.27 -8.63 -1.26
N THR A 728 -25.95 -8.78 -1.27
CA THR A 728 -25.22 -9.42 -2.38
C THR A 728 -25.68 -10.86 -2.62
N ALA A 729 -25.88 -11.64 -1.56
CA ALA A 729 -26.39 -13.02 -1.68
C ALA A 729 -27.81 -13.10 -2.23
N LEU A 730 -28.65 -12.08 -1.99
CA LEU A 730 -29.98 -11.94 -2.58
C LEU A 730 -29.94 -11.50 -4.04
N VAL A 731 -29.02 -10.60 -4.40
CA VAL A 731 -28.95 -10.01 -5.75
C VAL A 731 -28.23 -10.93 -6.74
N TYR A 732 -27.03 -11.41 -6.40
CA TYR A 732 -26.09 -12.01 -7.35
C TYR A 732 -26.66 -13.15 -8.19
N PRO A 733 -27.36 -14.16 -7.64
CA PRO A 733 -27.85 -15.28 -8.43
C PRO A 733 -28.94 -14.90 -9.45
N PHE A 734 -29.85 -13.99 -9.05
CA PHE A 734 -30.91 -13.48 -9.92
C PHE A 734 -30.37 -12.48 -10.94
N GLU A 735 -29.34 -11.73 -10.56
CA GLU A 735 -28.66 -10.75 -11.42
C GLU A 735 -27.99 -11.47 -12.59
N MET A 736 -27.17 -12.48 -12.29
CA MET A 736 -26.46 -13.25 -13.31
C MET A 736 -27.45 -13.94 -14.26
N ASP A 737 -28.54 -14.49 -13.75
CA ASP A 737 -29.59 -15.13 -14.54
C ASP A 737 -30.40 -14.14 -15.39
N THR A 738 -30.62 -12.93 -14.90
CA THR A 738 -31.29 -11.84 -15.64
C THR A 738 -30.47 -11.38 -16.84
N VAL A 739 -29.14 -11.32 -16.72
CA VAL A 739 -28.26 -11.03 -17.86
C VAL A 739 -28.49 -12.04 -19.00
N VAL A 740 -28.66 -13.32 -18.68
CA VAL A 740 -28.91 -14.35 -19.69
C VAL A 740 -30.29 -14.17 -20.32
N ARG A 741 -31.34 -13.94 -19.51
CA ARG A 741 -32.69 -13.66 -20.03
C ARG A 741 -32.71 -12.48 -21.00
N LEU A 742 -32.10 -11.37 -20.60
CA LEU A 742 -32.03 -10.14 -21.40
C LEU A 742 -31.25 -10.34 -22.70
N SER A 743 -30.31 -11.27 -22.74
CA SER A 743 -29.58 -11.63 -23.96
C SER A 743 -30.41 -12.44 -24.97
N GLY A 744 -31.57 -12.96 -24.57
CA GLY A 744 -32.38 -13.88 -25.39
C GLY A 744 -31.64 -15.18 -25.73
N ASP A 745 -30.79 -15.64 -24.80
CA ASP A 745 -29.87 -16.78 -24.96
C ASP A 745 -28.92 -16.65 -26.18
N ARG A 746 -28.67 -15.43 -26.67
CA ARG A 746 -27.76 -15.11 -27.77
C ARG A 746 -26.62 -14.22 -27.30
N LEU A 747 -25.40 -14.51 -27.76
CA LEU A 747 -24.20 -13.75 -27.39
C LEU A 747 -24.04 -13.60 -25.87
N VAL A 748 -24.34 -14.66 -25.11
CA VAL A 748 -24.44 -14.63 -23.65
C VAL A 748 -23.10 -14.21 -23.02
N ALA A 749 -21.97 -14.70 -23.56
CA ALA A 749 -20.66 -14.35 -23.03
C ALA A 749 -20.32 -12.88 -23.33
N THR A 750 -20.69 -12.34 -24.49
CA THR A 750 -20.51 -10.93 -24.86
C THR A 750 -21.34 -10.02 -23.95
N HIS A 751 -22.59 -10.40 -23.63
CA HIS A 751 -23.41 -9.68 -22.65
C HIS A 751 -22.76 -9.65 -21.27
N TYR A 752 -22.28 -10.80 -20.76
CA TYR A 752 -21.50 -10.80 -19.50
C TYR A 752 -20.24 -9.96 -19.60
N GLY A 753 -19.58 -9.93 -20.76
CA GLY A 753 -18.41 -9.11 -21.04
C GLY A 753 -18.70 -7.61 -20.92
N LEU A 754 -19.74 -7.12 -21.61
CA LEU A 754 -20.18 -5.72 -21.53
C LEU A 754 -20.61 -5.37 -20.11
N TYR A 755 -21.40 -6.25 -19.49
CA TYR A 755 -21.89 -6.09 -18.13
C TYR A 755 -20.75 -5.88 -17.12
N ASN A 756 -19.73 -6.76 -17.14
CA ASN A 756 -18.58 -6.63 -16.26
C ASN A 756 -17.74 -5.37 -16.55
N THR A 757 -17.65 -4.96 -17.82
CA THR A 757 -16.90 -3.76 -18.22
C THR A 757 -17.57 -2.50 -17.66
N VAL A 758 -18.89 -2.37 -17.82
CA VAL A 758 -19.66 -1.23 -17.28
C VAL A 758 -19.61 -1.20 -15.75
N SER A 759 -19.79 -2.35 -15.08
CA SER A 759 -19.64 -2.44 -13.63
C SER A 759 -18.23 -2.07 -13.16
N GLY A 760 -17.17 -2.42 -13.89
CA GLY A 760 -15.79 -2.03 -13.59
C GLY A 760 -15.54 -0.52 -13.67
N ILE A 761 -16.10 0.15 -14.70
CA ILE A 761 -16.09 1.61 -14.81
C ILE A 761 -16.84 2.24 -13.63
N GLY A 762 -18.02 1.70 -13.30
CA GLY A 762 -18.82 2.12 -12.15
C GLY A 762 -18.02 2.06 -10.84
N ILE A 763 -17.38 0.93 -10.54
CA ILE A 763 -16.52 0.75 -9.36
C ILE A 763 -15.42 1.82 -9.33
N THR A 764 -14.76 2.07 -10.46
CA THR A 764 -13.64 3.02 -10.55
C THR A 764 -14.09 4.44 -10.21
N LEU A 765 -15.17 4.91 -10.84
CA LEU A 765 -15.73 6.25 -10.59
C LEU A 765 -16.30 6.36 -9.17
N GLY A 766 -17.03 5.34 -8.71
CA GLY A 766 -17.62 5.32 -7.38
C GLY A 766 -16.56 5.37 -6.27
N ASN A 767 -15.49 4.59 -6.38
CA ASN A 767 -14.39 4.60 -5.42
C ASN A 767 -13.66 5.95 -5.40
N LEU A 768 -13.49 6.60 -6.55
CA LEU A 768 -12.89 7.93 -6.63
C LEU A 768 -13.73 8.96 -5.88
N LEU A 769 -15.05 8.98 -6.12
CA LEU A 769 -15.98 9.91 -5.48
C LEU A 769 -16.10 9.67 -3.97
N VAL A 770 -16.23 8.41 -3.56
CA VAL A 770 -16.30 8.05 -2.12
C VAL A 770 -14.99 8.40 -1.42
N GLY A 771 -13.84 8.09 -2.05
CA GLY A 771 -12.53 8.45 -1.52
C GLY A 771 -12.37 9.95 -1.30
N ALA A 772 -12.72 10.76 -2.31
CA ALA A 772 -12.70 12.22 -2.20
C ALA A 772 -13.63 12.74 -1.08
N GLY A 773 -14.80 12.14 -0.91
CA GLY A 773 -15.73 12.48 0.17
C GLY A 773 -15.21 12.15 1.58
N LEU A 774 -14.43 11.08 1.72
CA LEU A 774 -13.82 10.68 3.01
C LEU A 774 -12.64 11.58 3.42
N GLU A 775 -12.03 12.31 2.48
CA GLU A 775 -10.92 13.25 2.74
C GLU A 775 -11.39 14.64 3.20
N LEU A 776 -12.70 14.92 3.17
CA LEU A 776 -13.28 16.18 3.63
C LEU A 776 -13.24 16.31 5.18
N ASP A 777 -13.41 17.52 5.69
CA ASP A 777 -13.46 17.75 7.13
C ASP A 777 -14.76 17.18 7.77
N PRO A 778 -14.70 16.61 8.98
CA PRO A 778 -15.89 16.27 9.75
C PRO A 778 -16.78 17.51 9.98
N PRO A 779 -18.12 17.38 9.96
CA PRO A 779 -18.89 16.14 9.93
C PRO A 779 -19.16 15.57 8.52
N ILE A 780 -18.67 16.23 7.47
CA ILE A 780 -19.02 15.86 6.08
C ILE A 780 -18.46 14.47 5.77
N SER A 781 -17.17 14.22 6.06
CA SER A 781 -16.53 12.92 5.80
C SER A 781 -17.12 11.75 6.60
N THR A 782 -17.72 12.01 7.76
CA THR A 782 -18.31 10.97 8.62
C THR A 782 -19.77 10.69 8.32
N THR A 783 -20.44 11.46 7.46
CA THR A 783 -21.88 11.34 7.19
C THR A 783 -22.23 11.29 5.71
N VAL A 784 -21.79 12.27 4.92
CA VAL A 784 -22.21 12.47 3.53
C VAL A 784 -21.87 11.28 2.63
N PRO A 785 -20.65 10.69 2.67
CA PRO A 785 -20.33 9.52 1.84
C PRO A 785 -21.27 8.34 2.07
N TRP A 786 -21.67 8.09 3.32
CA TRP A 786 -22.54 6.96 3.68
C TRP A 786 -23.98 7.19 3.24
N PHE A 787 -24.50 8.41 3.40
CA PHE A 787 -25.82 8.77 2.86
C PHE A 787 -25.83 8.74 1.33
N ALA A 788 -24.76 9.18 0.67
CA ALA A 788 -24.64 9.11 -0.78
C ALA A 788 -24.63 7.66 -1.28
N LEU A 789 -23.94 6.75 -0.59
CA LEU A 789 -23.96 5.31 -0.88
C LEU A 789 -25.34 4.68 -0.65
N ALA A 790 -26.01 5.04 0.45
CA ALA A 790 -27.38 4.59 0.71
C ALA A 790 -28.35 5.11 -0.38
N ALA A 791 -28.23 6.38 -0.78
CA ALA A 791 -29.03 6.98 -1.84
C ALA A 791 -28.76 6.34 -3.19
N LEU A 792 -27.49 6.06 -3.54
CA LEU A 792 -27.14 5.32 -4.75
C LEU A 792 -27.82 3.94 -4.78
N GLY A 793 -27.76 3.21 -3.67
CA GLY A 793 -28.46 1.91 -3.57
C GLY A 793 -29.97 2.03 -3.69
N ALA A 794 -30.57 3.07 -3.12
CA ALA A 794 -32.01 3.34 -3.26
C ALA A 794 -32.39 3.66 -4.72
N VAL A 795 -31.59 4.47 -5.41
CA VAL A 795 -31.76 4.75 -6.84
C VAL A 795 -31.65 3.46 -7.65
N CYS A 796 -30.63 2.63 -7.42
CA CYS A 796 -30.51 1.32 -8.08
C CYS A 796 -31.74 0.44 -7.84
N ALA A 797 -32.21 0.35 -6.58
CA ALA A 797 -33.38 -0.45 -6.23
C ALA A 797 -34.65 0.05 -6.93
N LEU A 798 -34.87 1.37 -6.95
CA LEU A 798 -35.99 2.00 -7.65
C LEU A 798 -35.91 1.76 -9.16
N SER A 799 -34.75 2.02 -9.77
CA SER A 799 -34.55 1.82 -11.21
C SER A 799 -34.84 0.37 -11.61
N VAL A 800 -34.26 -0.61 -10.92
CA VAL A 800 -34.48 -2.03 -11.22
C VAL A 800 -35.93 -2.44 -10.96
N GLY A 801 -36.58 -1.88 -9.92
CA GLY A 801 -37.99 -2.10 -9.65
C GLY A 801 -38.90 -1.57 -10.75
N LEU A 802 -38.60 -0.38 -11.30
CA LEU A 802 -39.31 0.20 -12.43
C LEU A 802 -39.11 -0.61 -13.71
N ILE A 803 -37.88 -1.05 -14.00
CA ILE A 803 -37.59 -1.93 -15.15
C ILE A 803 -38.35 -3.25 -15.02
N GLY A 804 -38.39 -3.84 -13.82
CA GLY A 804 -39.14 -5.06 -13.54
C GLY A 804 -40.64 -4.90 -13.75
N ARG A 805 -41.24 -3.81 -13.26
CA ARG A 805 -42.67 -3.50 -13.46
C ARG A 805 -43.05 -3.27 -14.92
N ALA A 806 -42.14 -2.68 -15.70
CA ALA A 806 -42.34 -2.48 -17.13
C ALA A 806 -42.17 -3.77 -17.97
N GLY A 807 -41.98 -4.93 -17.34
CA GLY A 807 -41.73 -6.20 -18.03
C GLY A 807 -40.33 -6.33 -18.61
N GLY A 808 -39.43 -5.38 -18.33
CA GLY A 808 -38.09 -5.33 -18.90
C GLY A 808 -37.16 -6.43 -18.38
N ILE A 809 -37.48 -7.07 -17.24
CA ILE A 809 -36.69 -8.17 -16.65
C ILE A 809 -37.23 -9.55 -17.08
N THR A 810 -38.46 -9.62 -17.59
CA THR A 810 -39.20 -10.86 -17.90
C THR A 810 -39.31 -11.18 -19.39
N ALA A 811 -39.04 -10.25 -20.30
CA ALA A 811 -39.30 -10.46 -21.72
C ALA A 811 -38.25 -11.37 -22.41
N ALA A 812 -38.65 -12.59 -22.74
CA ALA A 812 -38.24 -13.26 -23.97
C ALA A 812 -39.38 -13.09 -24.98
N THR A 813 -39.24 -12.22 -25.96
CA THR A 813 -40.11 -12.25 -27.14
C THR A 813 -39.68 -13.47 -27.98
N PRO A 814 -40.55 -14.46 -28.24
CA PRO A 814 -40.19 -15.57 -29.11
C PRO A 814 -39.89 -15.04 -30.52
N PRO A 815 -38.97 -15.67 -31.28
CA PRO A 815 -38.72 -15.29 -32.67
C PRO A 815 -40.01 -15.52 -33.46
N THR A 816 -40.50 -14.47 -34.12
CA THR A 816 -41.49 -14.58 -35.18
C THR A 816 -40.92 -15.48 -36.27
N GLU A 817 -41.49 -16.67 -36.45
CA GLU A 817 -41.22 -17.49 -37.63
C GLU A 817 -41.54 -16.64 -38.88
N PRO A 818 -40.65 -16.60 -39.89
CA PRO A 818 -41.00 -16.01 -41.17
C PRO A 818 -42.13 -16.85 -41.78
N ALA A 819 -43.25 -16.18 -42.09
CA ALA A 819 -44.41 -16.77 -42.72
C ALA A 819 -43.99 -17.62 -43.93
N THR A 820 -44.26 -18.93 -43.84
CA THR A 820 -44.24 -19.82 -44.99
C THR A 820 -45.27 -19.31 -45.99
N SER A 821 -44.77 -18.83 -47.13
CA SER A 821 -45.60 -18.56 -48.31
C SER A 821 -46.25 -19.86 -48.77
N PRO A 822 -47.58 -19.90 -49.02
CA PRO A 822 -48.21 -21.08 -49.61
C PRO A 822 -47.86 -21.12 -51.10
N ALA A 823 -47.07 -22.11 -51.49
CA ALA A 823 -46.85 -22.42 -52.90
C ALA A 823 -48.14 -22.99 -53.50
N LYS A 824 -48.64 -22.31 -54.54
CA LYS A 824 -49.41 -22.89 -55.64
C LYS A 824 -48.44 -23.42 -56.69
#